data_AF-A0A0E3X076-F1
#
_entry.id   AF-A0A0E3X076-F1
#
_cell.length_a   1.000
_cell.length_b   1.000
_cell.length_c   1.000
_cell.angle_alpha   90.00
_cell.angle_beta   90.00
_cell.angle_gamma   90.00
#
_symmetry.space_group_name_H-M   'P 1'
#
loop_
_entity.id
_entity.type
_entity.pdbx_description
1 polymer ?
#
loop_
_entity_poly.entity_id
_entity_poly.type
_entity_poly.pdbx_seq_one_letter_code
_entity_poly.pdbx_strand_id
1 'polypeptide(L)'
;MKQNKIDFKDLCPSGRDTKFTKSSSSNLLDHNTSTIVDSDYDLLKAYFKKVNSKELVATLGGLHLFPENQCHTIRLETASRITCALKETGNKKIYRKQLKKILKKGLPTGGDIGLKEDPSENLFTENILFHGGNYVIYSGNSTNDTFILTGLFDTISKNKNAFPIDFVSEIESSSIALLSISNEIVRRMDHTRNMDVVNTWKKDIYIPSDDDIEKSKDAVIFTIQEIDDLFRKYGFNNSILNPFCLHLNDVAFSESDFKDDLFQYFPFIRIEDRLIVSSPSSIVTSIRKFIVKTAKIQSVYSLLFKKFKENMWESVQQYLIALSFLPSSLKLPKFDEEYELNEAIYAIDIDKIAYVQLLVENGEEHTDFNYEKLIEFNYEMSNAEKRLQKLVSERDRQISEFLYDAEKFTNDEILYIKVLCSMEGNFVYSFERKSKQLAIQIDDLKIISMLNDTNCLAFWKYAKAQNEVTLNPISSFLDNFNHYYKNSYSFHIPAAKQNELQKPSIFLLPGSGIELKSKMLQDIDMHGVLIGNPPNYTSVINYNEDKEIPIYIINSLFTGHFYQLIEGYNQPIWVCPDGSYENSNANNEKISLFIDTISYWIWQITPTLRNHLAPLGQNPISIEVSLEESSMWDSFEETKDNIDNLEVNFKWNIIDSKIQLSIPSAIIPVLMKPHNLGERWLLDAILCAFGEMLECNSFTDTLNEDNRNIIVNKHAPFGMKKN
;
A
#
# COMPACT_ATOMS: atom_id res chain seq x y z
N MET A 1 -4.33 12.78 -32.49
CA MET A 1 -4.31 11.92 -33.69
C MET A 1 -5.52 10.98 -33.63
N LYS A 2 -6.35 10.95 -34.69
CA LYS A 2 -7.57 10.14 -34.97
C LYS A 2 -8.36 9.54 -33.78
N GLN A 3 -9.50 10.17 -33.47
CA GLN A 3 -10.60 9.61 -32.68
C GLN A 3 -11.25 8.43 -33.43
N ASN A 4 -11.32 7.26 -32.79
CA ASN A 4 -12.24 6.20 -33.16
C ASN A 4 -13.49 6.29 -32.28
N LYS A 5 -14.64 6.59 -32.90
CA LYS A 5 -15.98 6.48 -32.29
C LYS A 5 -16.29 5.00 -32.04
N ILE A 6 -16.62 4.65 -30.81
CA ILE A 6 -17.27 3.38 -30.46
C ILE A 6 -18.77 3.66 -30.30
N ASP A 7 -19.60 2.91 -31.04
CA ASP A 7 -21.05 3.08 -31.15
C ASP A 7 -21.77 2.36 -30.00
N PHE A 8 -22.59 3.09 -29.23
CA PHE A 8 -23.20 2.67 -27.96
C PHE A 8 -24.55 1.96 -28.15
N LYS A 9 -24.64 0.95 -29.02
CA LYS A 9 -25.93 0.30 -29.35
C LYS A 9 -26.14 -1.17 -28.95
N ASP A 10 -25.16 -1.84 -28.35
CA ASP A 10 -25.27 -3.28 -28.03
C ASP A 10 -25.53 -3.63 -26.55
N LEU A 11 -25.99 -2.69 -25.73
CA LEU A 11 -26.33 -2.94 -24.32
C LEU A 11 -27.80 -2.59 -24.01
N CYS A 12 -28.75 -3.29 -24.62
CA CYS A 12 -30.09 -3.50 -24.04
C CYS A 12 -30.93 -4.50 -24.86
N PRO A 13 -31.21 -5.73 -24.38
CA PRO A 13 -32.28 -6.53 -24.93
C PRO A 13 -33.59 -6.16 -24.23
N SER A 14 -34.57 -5.73 -25.04
CA SER A 14 -35.99 -5.51 -24.75
C SER A 14 -36.43 -4.05 -24.55
N GLY A 15 -36.71 -3.40 -25.68
CA GLY A 15 -37.66 -2.30 -25.73
C GLY A 15 -39.08 -2.80 -25.50
N ARG A 16 -39.81 -2.13 -24.61
CA ARG A 16 -41.27 -1.99 -24.68
C ARG A 16 -41.71 -0.77 -23.87
N ASP A 17 -42.27 0.20 -24.59
CA ASP A 17 -43.08 1.30 -24.06
C ASP A 17 -44.18 0.76 -23.14
N THR A 18 -44.44 1.42 -22.00
CA THR A 18 -45.80 1.78 -21.56
C THR A 18 -45.83 2.70 -20.34
N LYS A 19 -46.42 3.87 -20.55
CA LYS A 19 -47.27 4.72 -19.69
C LYS A 19 -47.39 4.39 -18.20
N PHE A 20 -47.10 5.42 -17.39
CA PHE A 20 -47.52 5.58 -16.00
C PHE A 20 -49.05 5.52 -15.83
N THR A 21 -49.52 4.65 -14.92
CA THR A 21 -50.79 4.82 -14.20
C THR A 21 -50.60 4.49 -12.72
N LYS A 22 -50.95 5.44 -11.85
CA LYS A 22 -51.05 5.29 -10.38
C LYS A 22 -52.25 4.39 -10.03
N SER A 23 -52.07 3.40 -9.15
CA SER A 23 -53.07 3.03 -8.13
C SER A 23 -52.48 2.11 -7.04
N SER A 24 -52.42 2.66 -5.82
CA SER A 24 -52.82 2.06 -4.54
C SER A 24 -52.61 0.56 -4.24
N SER A 25 -51.67 0.33 -3.31
CA SER A 25 -51.79 -0.46 -2.06
C SER A 25 -52.34 -1.88 -2.03
N SER A 26 -51.64 -2.67 -1.20
CA SER A 26 -52.02 -3.93 -0.55
C SER A 26 -52.21 -5.15 -1.45
N ASN A 27 -51.14 -5.94 -1.58
CA ASN A 27 -51.19 -7.35 -1.20
C ASN A 27 -49.79 -7.80 -0.80
N LEU A 28 -49.69 -8.25 0.45
CA LEU A 28 -48.56 -8.97 1.03
C LEU A 28 -48.21 -10.15 0.12
N LEU A 29 -46.96 -10.18 -0.35
CA LEU A 29 -46.34 -11.42 -0.79
C LEU A 29 -45.64 -11.99 0.44
N ASP A 30 -46.25 -13.02 1.02
CA ASP A 30 -45.59 -13.96 1.92
C ASP A 30 -44.33 -14.46 1.21
N HIS A 31 -43.17 -14.05 1.72
CA HIS A 31 -41.92 -14.71 1.43
C HIS A 31 -41.94 -16.08 2.12
N ASN A 32 -42.48 -17.08 1.42
CA ASN A 32 -42.13 -18.47 1.66
C ASN A 32 -40.64 -18.64 1.30
N THR A 33 -39.78 -18.38 2.28
CA THR A 33 -38.39 -18.82 2.35
C THR A 33 -38.37 -20.33 2.57
N SER A 34 -38.36 -21.10 1.49
CA SER A 34 -37.70 -22.42 1.43
C SER A 34 -37.96 -23.01 0.06
N THR A 35 -36.89 -23.39 -0.66
CA THR A 35 -36.76 -24.60 -1.53
C THR A 35 -35.72 -24.50 -2.66
N ILE A 36 -34.97 -23.40 -2.84
CA ILE A 36 -33.96 -23.32 -3.92
C ILE A 36 -32.49 -23.48 -3.45
N VAL A 37 -32.20 -23.38 -2.14
CA VAL A 37 -30.82 -23.22 -1.65
C VAL A 37 -30.03 -24.54 -1.42
N ASP A 38 -30.68 -25.67 -1.12
CA ASP A 38 -29.94 -26.90 -0.78
C ASP A 38 -29.31 -27.63 -2.00
N SER A 39 -29.91 -27.51 -3.19
CA SER A 39 -29.58 -28.39 -4.31
C SER A 39 -28.22 -28.14 -4.96
N ASP A 40 -27.72 -26.90 -4.98
CA ASP A 40 -26.46 -26.54 -5.64
C ASP A 40 -25.22 -26.81 -4.77
N TYR A 41 -25.32 -26.60 -3.45
CA TYR A 41 -24.27 -26.99 -2.50
C TYR A 41 -24.16 -28.50 -2.36
N ASP A 42 -25.27 -29.21 -2.43
CA ASP A 42 -25.26 -30.67 -2.38
C ASP A 42 -24.53 -31.28 -3.58
N LEU A 43 -24.65 -30.66 -4.77
CA LEU A 43 -23.87 -31.05 -5.95
C LEU A 43 -22.36 -30.83 -5.74
N LEU A 44 -21.98 -29.69 -5.14
CA LEU A 44 -20.60 -29.36 -4.81
C LEU A 44 -20.03 -30.35 -3.79
N LYS A 45 -20.73 -30.57 -2.67
CA LYS A 45 -20.38 -31.53 -1.62
C LYS A 45 -20.26 -32.95 -2.17
N ALA A 46 -21.21 -33.38 -3.00
CA ALA A 46 -21.21 -34.73 -3.60
C ALA A 46 -20.03 -34.95 -4.55
N TYR A 47 -19.56 -33.91 -5.25
CA TYR A 47 -18.35 -33.99 -6.04
C TYR A 47 -17.10 -34.01 -5.15
N PHE A 48 -17.00 -33.08 -4.18
CA PHE A 48 -15.84 -32.97 -3.28
C PHE A 48 -15.61 -34.23 -2.44
N LYS A 49 -16.66 -34.91 -2.00
CA LYS A 49 -16.57 -36.23 -1.32
C LYS A 49 -15.84 -37.30 -2.13
N LYS A 50 -15.75 -37.17 -3.45
CA LYS A 50 -15.08 -38.15 -4.33
C LYS A 50 -13.60 -37.84 -4.54
N VAL A 51 -13.18 -36.60 -4.27
CA VAL A 51 -11.84 -36.06 -4.53
C VAL A 51 -11.02 -36.12 -3.26
N ASN A 52 -9.71 -36.27 -3.38
CA ASN A 52 -8.81 -36.20 -2.23
C ASN A 52 -8.83 -34.80 -1.57
N SER A 53 -9.16 -34.71 -0.28
CA SER A 53 -9.22 -33.43 0.45
C SER A 53 -7.92 -32.64 0.40
N LYS A 54 -6.77 -33.29 0.57
CA LYS A 54 -5.45 -32.64 0.57
C LYS A 54 -5.19 -31.95 -0.77
N GLU A 55 -5.43 -32.67 -1.86
CA GLU A 55 -5.30 -32.16 -3.23
C GLU A 55 -6.29 -31.01 -3.49
N LEU A 56 -7.52 -31.14 -3.01
CA LEU A 56 -8.57 -30.16 -3.25
C LEU A 56 -8.37 -28.87 -2.45
N VAL A 57 -8.01 -28.94 -1.16
CA VAL A 57 -7.69 -27.75 -0.36
C VAL A 57 -6.48 -27.03 -0.96
N ALA A 58 -5.42 -27.75 -1.35
CA ALA A 58 -4.28 -27.15 -2.02
C ALA A 58 -4.65 -26.49 -3.36
N THR A 59 -5.52 -27.14 -4.14
CA THR A 59 -5.98 -26.57 -5.41
C THR A 59 -6.76 -25.28 -5.18
N LEU A 60 -7.70 -25.28 -4.22
CA LEU A 60 -8.50 -24.10 -3.92
C LEU A 60 -7.65 -22.97 -3.34
N GLY A 61 -6.72 -23.27 -2.41
CA GLY A 61 -5.76 -22.30 -1.89
C GLY A 61 -4.85 -21.73 -2.99
N GLY A 62 -4.38 -22.58 -3.92
CA GLY A 62 -3.60 -22.17 -5.08
C GLY A 62 -4.36 -21.24 -6.03
N LEU A 63 -5.70 -21.37 -6.14
CA LEU A 63 -6.51 -20.47 -6.97
C LEU A 63 -6.53 -19.02 -6.46
N HIS A 64 -6.25 -18.76 -5.18
CA HIS A 64 -6.07 -17.40 -4.66
C HIS A 64 -4.81 -16.72 -5.21
N LEU A 65 -3.84 -17.50 -5.73
CA LEU A 65 -2.58 -16.99 -6.27
C LEU A 65 -2.72 -16.47 -7.70
N PHE A 66 -3.94 -16.19 -8.18
CA PHE A 66 -4.17 -15.62 -9.50
C PHE A 66 -4.92 -14.28 -9.36
N PRO A 67 -4.44 -13.20 -9.98
CA PRO A 67 -5.07 -11.88 -9.87
C PRO A 67 -6.50 -11.87 -10.39
N GLU A 68 -6.85 -12.75 -11.35
CA GLU A 68 -8.22 -12.94 -11.83
C GLU A 68 -9.18 -13.48 -10.78
N ASN A 69 -8.68 -14.01 -9.66
CA ASN A 69 -9.47 -14.58 -8.58
C ASN A 69 -9.52 -13.72 -7.32
N GLN A 70 -8.87 -12.55 -7.31
CA GLN A 70 -8.80 -11.71 -6.11
C GLN A 70 -10.20 -11.34 -5.58
N CYS A 71 -11.10 -10.86 -6.45
CA CYS A 71 -12.48 -10.55 -6.08
C CYS A 71 -13.30 -11.78 -5.69
N HIS A 72 -12.80 -13.00 -5.92
CA HIS A 72 -13.52 -14.27 -5.73
C HIS A 72 -13.15 -14.99 -4.43
N THR A 73 -12.49 -14.28 -3.51
CA THR A 73 -12.01 -14.80 -2.23
C THR A 73 -13.11 -15.48 -1.41
N ILE A 74 -14.30 -14.86 -1.29
CA ILE A 74 -15.41 -15.40 -0.46
C ILE A 74 -15.88 -16.77 -1.00
N ARG A 75 -16.06 -16.91 -2.32
CA ARG A 75 -16.44 -18.20 -2.91
C ARG A 75 -15.33 -19.24 -2.79
N LEU A 76 -14.07 -18.86 -2.98
CA LEU A 76 -12.94 -19.79 -2.82
C LEU A 76 -12.80 -20.27 -1.38
N GLU A 77 -12.91 -19.37 -0.40
CA GLU A 77 -12.92 -19.72 1.03
C GLU A 77 -14.12 -20.62 1.36
N THR A 78 -15.30 -20.34 0.81
CA THR A 78 -16.48 -21.21 0.97
C THR A 78 -16.20 -22.62 0.44
N ALA A 79 -15.59 -22.76 -0.74
CA ALA A 79 -15.21 -24.05 -1.29
C ALA A 79 -14.16 -24.77 -0.42
N SER A 80 -13.17 -24.04 0.10
CA SER A 80 -12.14 -24.57 1.00
C SER A 80 -12.75 -25.07 2.31
N ARG A 81 -13.66 -24.29 2.92
CA ARG A 81 -14.39 -24.67 4.13
C ARG A 81 -15.24 -25.92 3.92
N ILE A 82 -16.00 -25.98 2.82
CA ILE A 82 -16.78 -27.17 2.48
C ILE A 82 -15.88 -28.40 2.40
N THR A 83 -14.72 -28.27 1.74
CA THR A 83 -13.74 -29.35 1.63
C THR A 83 -13.19 -29.79 2.99
N CYS A 84 -12.85 -28.84 3.86
CA CYS A 84 -12.33 -29.09 5.20
C CYS A 84 -13.37 -29.73 6.15
N ALA A 85 -14.66 -29.51 5.92
CA ALA A 85 -15.75 -30.08 6.72
C ALA A 85 -16.10 -31.55 6.35
N LEU A 86 -15.55 -32.10 5.26
CA LEU A 86 -15.91 -33.43 4.76
C LEU A 86 -15.24 -34.55 5.55
N LYS A 87 -16.02 -35.25 6.39
CA LYS A 87 -15.57 -36.40 7.19
C LYS A 87 -14.96 -37.54 6.37
N GLU A 88 -15.47 -37.74 5.15
CA GLU A 88 -14.99 -38.79 4.23
C GLU A 88 -14.71 -38.18 2.86
N THR A 89 -13.54 -38.50 2.32
CA THR A 89 -13.16 -38.13 0.96
C THR A 89 -12.56 -39.29 0.18
N GLY A 90 -12.76 -39.23 -1.13
CA GLY A 90 -12.26 -40.23 -2.07
C GLY A 90 -10.83 -39.93 -2.50
N ASN A 91 -10.39 -40.64 -3.54
CA ASN A 91 -9.04 -40.53 -4.11
C ASN A 91 -9.06 -40.13 -5.59
N LYS A 92 -10.18 -39.58 -6.08
CA LYS A 92 -10.30 -39.17 -7.48
C LYS A 92 -9.44 -37.92 -7.72
N LYS A 93 -8.65 -37.95 -8.80
CA LYS A 93 -7.90 -36.78 -9.29
C LYS A 93 -8.81 -35.62 -9.69
N ILE A 94 -8.28 -34.41 -9.55
CA ILE A 94 -8.94 -33.18 -9.99
C ILE A 94 -8.70 -32.99 -11.49
N TYR A 95 -9.78 -32.73 -12.25
CA TYR A 95 -9.68 -32.38 -13.67
C TYR A 95 -10.20 -30.95 -13.87
N ARG A 96 -9.40 -30.08 -14.50
CA ARG A 96 -9.73 -28.66 -14.74
C ARG A 96 -11.14 -28.42 -15.27
N LYS A 97 -11.53 -29.11 -16.35
CA LYS A 97 -12.87 -28.95 -16.97
C LYS A 97 -13.99 -29.31 -15.99
N GLN A 98 -13.77 -30.34 -15.17
CA GLN A 98 -14.75 -30.77 -14.17
C GLN A 98 -14.81 -29.80 -13.00
N LEU A 99 -13.66 -29.35 -12.49
CA LEU A 99 -13.57 -28.35 -11.42
C LEU A 99 -14.29 -27.06 -11.82
N LYS A 100 -13.97 -26.51 -13.00
CA LYS A 100 -14.62 -25.32 -13.54
C LYS A 100 -16.15 -25.47 -13.63
N LYS A 101 -16.62 -26.62 -14.14
CA LYS A 101 -18.06 -26.90 -14.26
C LYS A 101 -18.74 -26.99 -12.89
N ILE A 102 -18.08 -27.60 -11.90
CA ILE A 102 -18.66 -27.80 -10.57
C ILE A 102 -18.67 -26.49 -9.78
N LEU A 103 -17.58 -25.73 -9.77
CA LEU A 103 -17.53 -24.42 -9.09
C LEU A 103 -18.53 -23.44 -9.69
N LYS A 104 -18.65 -23.39 -11.03
CA LYS A 104 -19.65 -22.54 -11.69
C LYS A 104 -21.09 -22.87 -11.30
N LYS A 105 -21.39 -24.15 -11.02
CA LYS A 105 -22.73 -24.59 -10.64
C LYS A 105 -23.00 -24.46 -9.14
N GLY A 106 -22.04 -24.86 -8.30
CA GLY A 106 -22.19 -24.87 -6.85
C GLY A 106 -21.93 -23.50 -6.19
N LEU A 107 -21.17 -22.63 -6.86
CA LEU A 107 -20.85 -21.26 -6.41
C LEU A 107 -21.02 -20.27 -7.57
N PRO A 108 -22.23 -20.15 -8.15
CA PRO A 108 -22.48 -19.28 -9.28
C PRO A 108 -22.31 -17.81 -8.87
N THR A 109 -21.87 -16.99 -9.82
CA THR A 109 -21.65 -15.55 -9.59
C THR A 109 -22.90 -14.80 -9.12
N GLY A 110 -24.08 -15.20 -9.59
CA GLY A 110 -25.36 -14.61 -9.18
C GLY A 110 -26.04 -15.32 -8.01
N GLY A 111 -25.38 -16.30 -7.38
CA GLY A 111 -25.90 -16.97 -6.18
C GLY A 111 -25.57 -16.20 -4.90
N ASP A 112 -26.14 -16.61 -3.78
CA ASP A 112 -26.07 -15.89 -2.49
C ASP A 112 -24.65 -15.49 -2.09
N ILE A 113 -23.67 -16.39 -2.23
CA ILE A 113 -22.26 -16.11 -1.91
C ILE A 113 -21.60 -15.20 -2.94
N GLY A 114 -21.88 -15.38 -4.24
CA GLY A 114 -21.33 -14.52 -5.29
C GLY A 114 -21.88 -13.09 -5.24
N LEU A 115 -23.08 -12.91 -4.68
CA LEU A 115 -23.66 -11.59 -4.44
C LEU A 115 -22.94 -10.83 -3.30
N LYS A 116 -22.39 -11.54 -2.30
CA LYS A 116 -21.56 -10.97 -1.22
C LYS A 116 -20.17 -10.50 -1.68
N GLU A 117 -19.73 -10.85 -2.90
CA GLU A 117 -18.45 -10.38 -3.42
C GLU A 117 -18.52 -8.93 -3.91
N ASP A 118 -17.64 -8.11 -3.37
CA ASP A 118 -17.36 -6.74 -3.78
C ASP A 118 -16.16 -6.68 -4.76
N PRO A 119 -16.03 -5.61 -5.55
CA PRO A 119 -14.83 -5.40 -6.34
C PRO A 119 -13.63 -5.19 -5.41
N SER A 120 -12.44 -5.58 -5.85
CA SER A 120 -11.24 -5.39 -5.05
C SER A 120 -10.83 -3.91 -5.01
N GLU A 121 -10.44 -3.44 -3.83
CA GLU A 121 -9.95 -2.08 -3.58
C GLU A 121 -8.45 -2.05 -3.19
N ASN A 122 -7.80 -3.22 -3.25
CA ASN A 122 -6.38 -3.41 -3.01
C ASN A 122 -5.71 -3.96 -4.27
N LEU A 123 -4.41 -3.71 -4.43
CA LEU A 123 -3.61 -4.36 -5.47
C LEU A 123 -3.61 -5.87 -5.25
N PHE A 124 -3.19 -6.67 -6.23
CA PHE A 124 -3.13 -8.12 -6.05
C PHE A 124 -2.04 -8.53 -5.05
N THR A 125 -0.89 -7.88 -5.12
CA THR A 125 0.17 -8.00 -4.11
C THR A 125 0.57 -6.64 -3.58
N GLU A 126 0.96 -6.60 -2.30
CA GLU A 126 1.49 -5.41 -1.64
C GLU A 126 2.75 -5.78 -0.85
N ASN A 127 3.48 -4.77 -0.37
CA ASN A 127 4.70 -4.95 0.40
C ASN A 127 4.52 -4.49 1.85
N ILE A 128 4.98 -5.31 2.80
CA ILE A 128 5.11 -4.94 4.20
C ILE A 128 6.58 -4.90 4.57
N LEU A 129 7.04 -3.74 5.06
CA LEU A 129 8.36 -3.60 5.66
C LEU A 129 8.29 -3.96 7.14
N PHE A 130 8.98 -5.03 7.55
CA PHE A 130 8.99 -5.45 8.95
C PHE A 130 10.36 -6.01 9.35
N HIS A 131 10.92 -5.58 10.49
CA HIS A 131 12.26 -5.94 10.96
C HIS A 131 13.35 -5.95 9.87
N GLY A 132 13.37 -4.89 9.05
CA GLY A 132 14.37 -4.73 8.01
C GLY A 132 14.27 -5.76 6.90
N GLY A 133 13.07 -6.15 6.49
CA GLY A 133 12.87 -7.00 5.33
C GLY A 133 11.60 -6.62 4.59
N ASN A 134 11.62 -6.87 3.28
CA ASN A 134 10.42 -6.80 2.46
C ASN A 134 9.69 -8.14 2.53
N TYR A 135 8.40 -8.09 2.83
CA TYR A 135 7.51 -9.24 2.75
C TYR A 135 6.40 -8.92 1.77
N VAL A 136 6.39 -9.64 0.64
CA VAL A 136 5.32 -9.52 -0.33
C VAL A 136 4.14 -10.37 0.12
N ILE A 137 2.97 -9.75 0.16
CA ILE A 137 1.72 -10.36 0.59
C ILE A 137 0.70 -10.37 -0.53
N TYR A 138 -0.24 -11.30 -0.46
CA TYR A 138 -1.45 -11.28 -1.29
C TYR A 138 -2.52 -10.49 -0.54
N SER A 139 -3.02 -9.43 -1.16
CA SER A 139 -4.05 -8.60 -0.56
C SER A 139 -5.42 -9.27 -0.74
N GLY A 140 -6.09 -9.54 0.37
CA GLY A 140 -7.47 -10.01 0.33
C GLY A 140 -8.47 -8.91 -0.03
N ASN A 141 -9.76 -9.26 0.12
CA ASN A 141 -10.87 -8.33 -0.09
C ASN A 141 -11.06 -7.36 1.09
N SER A 142 -10.38 -7.57 2.23
CA SER A 142 -10.46 -6.63 3.35
C SER A 142 -9.71 -5.36 3.02
N THR A 143 -10.42 -4.25 3.02
CA THR A 143 -9.88 -2.91 2.78
C THR A 143 -8.92 -2.53 3.90
N ASN A 144 -7.76 -1.98 3.51
CA ASN A 144 -6.83 -1.28 4.40
C ASN A 144 -6.03 -2.17 5.36
N ASP A 145 -6.11 -3.50 5.23
CA ASP A 145 -5.42 -4.46 6.10
C ASP A 145 -3.90 -4.23 6.17
N THR A 146 -3.25 -4.04 5.02
CA THR A 146 -1.81 -3.76 4.94
C THR A 146 -1.45 -2.46 5.67
N PHE A 147 -2.25 -1.41 5.48
CA PHE A 147 -2.06 -0.11 6.12
C PHE A 147 -2.18 -0.23 7.64
N ILE A 148 -3.26 -0.86 8.12
CA ILE A 148 -3.54 -1.02 9.55
C ILE A 148 -2.46 -1.89 10.22
N LEU A 149 -2.07 -2.99 9.57
CA LEU A 149 -1.03 -3.87 10.12
C LEU A 149 0.33 -3.16 10.21
N THR A 150 0.69 -2.37 9.19
CA THR A 150 1.91 -1.54 9.22
C THR A 150 1.83 -0.53 10.37
N GLY A 151 0.70 0.15 10.53
CA GLY A 151 0.47 1.08 11.64
C GLY A 151 0.58 0.43 13.02
N LEU A 152 0.13 -0.82 13.17
CA LEU A 152 0.29 -1.62 14.38
C LEU A 152 1.76 -1.98 14.65
N PHE A 153 2.50 -2.43 13.64
CA PHE A 153 3.93 -2.70 13.76
C PHE A 153 4.73 -1.47 14.15
N ASP A 154 4.47 -0.34 13.50
CA ASP A 154 5.12 0.94 13.84
C ASP A 154 4.81 1.35 15.28
N THR A 155 3.55 1.20 15.70
CA THR A 155 3.12 1.52 17.07
C THR A 155 3.88 0.69 18.10
N ILE A 156 3.94 -0.63 17.91
CA ILE A 156 4.62 -1.56 18.82
C ILE A 156 6.12 -1.30 18.82
N SER A 157 6.73 -1.12 17.65
CA SER A 157 8.16 -0.87 17.49
C SER A 157 8.61 0.45 18.15
N LYS A 158 7.93 1.57 17.84
CA LYS A 158 8.23 2.89 18.43
C LYS A 158 8.05 2.92 19.95
N ASN A 159 7.15 2.09 20.48
CA ASN A 159 6.82 2.06 21.90
C ASN A 159 7.25 0.74 22.58
N LYS A 160 8.28 0.06 22.07
CA LYS A 160 8.71 -1.28 22.54
C LYS A 160 8.91 -1.36 24.05
N ASN A 161 9.44 -0.31 24.67
CA ASN A 161 9.69 -0.23 26.11
C ASN A 161 8.41 -0.05 26.95
N ALA A 162 7.28 0.32 26.34
CA ALA A 162 6.00 0.47 27.03
C ALA A 162 5.21 -0.84 27.13
N PHE A 163 5.56 -1.85 26.32
CA PHE A 163 4.87 -3.13 26.28
C PHE A 163 5.66 -4.23 27.00
N PRO A 164 4.99 -5.28 27.52
CA PRO A 164 5.67 -6.46 28.03
C PRO A 164 6.56 -7.11 26.97
N ILE A 165 7.75 -7.55 27.37
CA ILE A 165 8.72 -8.19 26.45
C ILE A 165 8.11 -9.43 25.78
N ASP A 166 7.33 -10.21 26.52
CA ASP A 166 6.68 -11.42 26.00
C ASP A 166 5.62 -11.09 24.95
N PHE A 167 4.82 -10.03 25.16
CA PHE A 167 3.87 -9.52 24.16
C PHE A 167 4.61 -9.17 22.86
N VAL A 168 5.65 -8.35 22.95
CA VAL A 168 6.40 -7.90 21.76
C VAL A 168 7.04 -9.10 21.06
N SER A 169 7.74 -9.96 21.79
CA SER A 169 8.42 -11.14 21.23
C SER A 169 7.45 -12.10 20.52
N GLU A 170 6.27 -12.33 21.11
CA GLU A 170 5.24 -13.20 20.54
C GLU A 170 4.67 -12.62 19.23
N ILE A 171 4.40 -11.30 19.19
CA ILE A 171 3.94 -10.62 17.98
C ILE A 171 5.01 -10.61 16.90
N GLU A 172 6.24 -10.22 17.23
CA GLU A 172 7.35 -10.14 16.28
C GLU A 172 7.61 -11.51 15.65
N SER A 173 7.75 -12.56 16.46
CA SER A 173 8.06 -13.91 15.98
C SER A 173 6.93 -14.49 15.14
N SER A 174 5.67 -14.36 15.57
CA SER A 174 4.50 -14.88 14.82
C SER A 174 4.31 -14.15 13.50
N SER A 175 4.52 -12.82 13.49
CA SER A 175 4.42 -12.00 12.30
C SER A 175 5.51 -12.35 11.29
N ILE A 176 6.77 -12.49 11.71
CA ILE A 176 7.86 -12.93 10.82
C ILE A 176 7.54 -14.31 10.24
N ALA A 177 7.03 -15.25 11.04
CA ALA A 177 6.69 -16.58 10.57
C ALA A 177 5.62 -16.56 9.47
N LEU A 178 4.51 -15.85 9.67
CA LEU A 178 3.41 -15.75 8.71
C LEU A 178 3.82 -14.99 7.44
N LEU A 179 4.52 -13.86 7.60
CA LEU A 179 5.02 -13.05 6.47
C LEU A 179 6.07 -13.82 5.66
N SER A 180 6.93 -14.62 6.30
CA SER A 180 7.92 -15.46 5.61
C SER A 180 7.27 -16.52 4.74
N ILE A 181 6.17 -17.14 5.22
CA ILE A 181 5.39 -18.11 4.41
C ILE A 181 4.79 -17.40 3.20
N SER A 182 4.16 -16.23 3.39
CA SER A 182 3.62 -15.46 2.27
C SER A 182 4.70 -15.15 1.22
N ASN A 183 5.86 -14.65 1.67
CA ASN A 183 6.95 -14.27 0.78
C ASN A 183 7.53 -15.49 0.03
N GLU A 184 7.56 -16.65 0.66
CA GLU A 184 7.98 -17.90 0.02
C GLU A 184 6.96 -18.36 -1.04
N ILE A 185 5.66 -18.20 -0.81
CA ILE A 185 4.62 -18.46 -1.82
C ILE A 185 4.80 -17.52 -3.03
N VAL A 186 5.02 -16.23 -2.78
CA VAL A 186 5.30 -15.23 -3.83
C VAL A 186 6.53 -15.64 -4.64
N ARG A 187 7.62 -16.05 -3.98
CA ARG A 187 8.84 -16.53 -4.64
C ARG A 187 8.60 -17.76 -5.52
N ARG A 188 7.83 -18.74 -5.03
CA ARG A 188 7.46 -19.96 -5.80
C ARG A 188 6.60 -19.64 -7.02
N MET A 189 5.79 -18.60 -6.94
CA MET A 189 4.96 -18.14 -8.05
C MET A 189 5.68 -17.23 -9.04
N ASP A 190 6.86 -16.69 -8.68
CA ASP A 190 7.55 -15.64 -9.44
C ASP A 190 6.74 -14.34 -9.52
N HIS A 191 6.06 -14.02 -8.42
CA HIS A 191 5.32 -12.78 -8.26
C HIS A 191 6.20 -11.68 -7.66
N THR A 192 5.83 -10.44 -7.90
CA THR A 192 6.53 -9.26 -7.37
C THR A 192 5.62 -8.47 -6.43
N ARG A 193 6.17 -7.48 -5.71
CA ARG A 193 5.36 -6.50 -4.98
C ARG A 193 4.53 -5.65 -5.93
N ASN A 194 3.44 -5.09 -5.42
CA ASN A 194 2.62 -4.09 -6.11
C ASN A 194 2.08 -4.54 -7.48
N MET A 195 1.77 -5.84 -7.64
CA MET A 195 1.10 -6.34 -8.84
C MET A 195 -0.34 -5.83 -8.89
N ASP A 196 -0.77 -5.37 -10.06
CA ASP A 196 -2.10 -4.80 -10.23
C ASP A 196 -3.22 -5.85 -10.13
N VAL A 197 -4.43 -5.38 -9.87
CA VAL A 197 -5.63 -6.21 -9.89
C VAL A 197 -6.05 -6.51 -11.34
N VAL A 198 -6.68 -7.67 -11.58
CA VAL A 198 -7.42 -7.92 -12.82
C VAL A 198 -8.91 -7.84 -12.54
N ASN A 199 -9.61 -6.89 -13.17
CA ASN A 199 -11.04 -6.71 -12.93
C ASN A 199 -11.89 -7.86 -13.52
N THR A 200 -12.20 -8.81 -12.65
CA THR A 200 -13.09 -9.95 -12.89
C THR A 200 -14.31 -9.93 -11.97
N TRP A 201 -14.60 -8.80 -11.32
CA TRP A 201 -15.78 -8.67 -10.47
C TRP A 201 -17.05 -9.07 -11.22
N LYS A 202 -17.92 -9.82 -10.54
CA LYS A 202 -19.11 -10.47 -11.10
C LYS A 202 -18.83 -11.33 -12.35
N LYS A 203 -17.68 -12.03 -12.40
CA LYS A 203 -17.41 -13.14 -13.35
C LYS A 203 -17.30 -14.48 -12.63
N ASP A 204 -17.20 -15.56 -13.42
CA ASP A 204 -16.95 -16.91 -12.90
C ASP A 204 -15.52 -17.01 -12.36
N ILE A 205 -15.29 -17.84 -11.34
CA ILE A 205 -13.95 -18.17 -10.83
C ILE A 205 -13.05 -18.60 -11.99
N TYR A 206 -11.89 -17.98 -12.09
CA TYR A 206 -10.87 -18.30 -13.06
C TYR A 206 -10.15 -19.60 -12.69
N ILE A 207 -10.03 -20.50 -13.67
CA ILE A 207 -9.33 -21.78 -13.51
C ILE A 207 -8.20 -21.83 -14.54
N PRO A 208 -6.93 -21.77 -14.11
CA PRO A 208 -5.76 -21.63 -14.98
C PRO A 208 -5.39 -22.97 -15.65
N SER A 209 -4.25 -23.05 -16.34
CA SER A 209 -3.80 -24.29 -17.01
C SER A 209 -3.51 -25.41 -16.01
N ASP A 210 -3.46 -26.67 -16.47
CA ASP A 210 -3.16 -27.79 -15.56
C ASP A 210 -1.74 -27.64 -14.96
N ASP A 211 -0.77 -27.12 -15.74
CA ASP A 211 0.58 -26.82 -15.26
C ASP A 211 0.59 -25.71 -14.22
N ASP A 212 -0.21 -24.64 -14.43
CA ASP A 212 -0.34 -23.55 -13.45
C ASP A 212 -1.07 -24.01 -12.17
N ILE A 213 -2.03 -24.93 -12.28
CA ILE A 213 -2.68 -25.54 -11.11
C ILE A 213 -1.66 -26.31 -10.29
N GLU A 214 -0.82 -27.14 -10.90
CA GLU A 214 0.22 -27.87 -10.17
C GLU A 214 1.26 -26.91 -9.55
N LYS A 215 1.71 -25.89 -10.30
CA LYS A 215 2.62 -24.85 -9.79
C LYS A 215 2.04 -24.13 -8.57
N SER A 216 0.76 -23.71 -8.64
CA SER A 216 0.10 -23.00 -7.54
C SER A 216 -0.21 -23.89 -6.33
N LYS A 217 -0.51 -25.18 -6.55
CA LYS A 217 -0.63 -26.17 -5.47
C LYS A 217 0.70 -26.35 -4.75
N ASP A 218 1.79 -26.55 -5.48
CA ASP A 218 3.13 -26.69 -4.91
C ASP A 218 3.57 -25.41 -4.17
N ALA A 219 3.11 -24.24 -4.63
CA ALA A 219 3.37 -22.98 -3.95
C ALA A 219 2.76 -22.92 -2.55
N VAL A 220 1.56 -23.46 -2.33
CA VAL A 220 0.84 -23.40 -1.04
C VAL A 220 1.04 -24.59 -0.11
N ILE A 221 1.76 -25.63 -0.55
CA ILE A 221 2.05 -26.83 0.27
C ILE A 221 3.47 -26.74 0.84
N PHE A 222 3.58 -26.97 2.14
CA PHE A 222 4.84 -26.99 2.86
C PHE A 222 4.99 -28.29 3.66
N THR A 223 6.18 -28.89 3.61
CA THR A 223 6.64 -29.86 4.61
C THR A 223 7.00 -29.17 5.91
N ILE A 224 6.97 -29.93 7.02
CA ILE A 224 7.52 -29.45 8.29
C ILE A 224 9.00 -29.06 8.16
N GLN A 225 9.79 -29.83 7.40
CA GLN A 225 11.21 -29.55 7.18
C GLN A 225 11.44 -28.21 6.47
N GLU A 226 10.67 -27.91 5.41
CA GLU A 226 10.73 -26.62 4.71
C GLU A 226 10.38 -25.45 5.63
N ILE A 227 9.40 -25.62 6.51
CA ILE A 227 9.01 -24.60 7.49
C ILE A 227 10.15 -24.37 8.49
N ASP A 228 10.73 -25.44 9.03
CA ASP A 228 11.83 -25.34 9.99
C ASP A 228 13.09 -24.74 9.32
N ASP A 229 13.36 -25.05 8.05
CA ASP A 229 14.45 -24.43 7.28
C ASP A 229 14.21 -22.92 7.05
N LEU A 230 12.97 -22.52 6.74
CA LEU A 230 12.58 -21.12 6.58
C LEU A 230 12.76 -20.32 7.87
N PHE A 231 12.50 -20.96 9.02
CA PHE A 231 12.53 -20.32 10.34
C PHE A 231 13.90 -20.39 11.03
N ARG A 232 14.80 -21.28 10.58
CA ARG A 232 16.12 -21.50 11.18
C ARG A 232 16.91 -20.21 11.40
N LYS A 233 16.92 -19.29 10.42
CA LYS A 233 17.66 -18.03 10.50
C LYS A 233 17.17 -17.07 11.59
N TYR A 234 15.95 -17.28 12.09
CA TYR A 234 15.34 -16.45 13.13
C TYR A 234 15.27 -17.14 14.49
N GLY A 235 15.64 -18.44 14.57
CA GLY A 235 15.71 -19.17 15.84
C GLY A 235 14.38 -19.75 16.35
N PHE A 236 13.32 -19.82 15.52
CA PHE A 236 12.06 -20.50 15.86
C PHE A 236 11.84 -21.77 15.04
N ASN A 237 10.85 -22.58 15.45
CA ASN A 237 10.43 -23.82 14.78
C ASN A 237 8.94 -23.76 14.40
N ASN A 238 8.45 -24.77 13.68
CA ASN A 238 7.07 -24.83 13.17
C ASN A 238 5.94 -24.73 14.24
N SER A 239 6.23 -24.91 15.54
CA SER A 239 5.23 -24.79 16.60
C SER A 239 4.65 -23.37 16.71
N ILE A 240 5.37 -22.36 16.22
CA ILE A 240 4.90 -20.97 16.20
C ILE A 240 3.65 -20.78 15.36
N LEU A 241 3.39 -21.68 14.40
CA LEU A 241 2.22 -21.63 13.53
C LEU A 241 0.97 -22.25 14.17
N ASN A 242 1.09 -22.96 15.30
CA ASN A 242 -0.03 -23.66 15.94
C ASN A 242 -1.27 -22.77 16.16
N PRO A 243 -1.15 -21.49 16.60
CA PRO A 243 -2.32 -20.62 16.79
C PRO A 243 -3.11 -20.29 15.52
N PHE A 244 -2.53 -20.56 14.35
CA PHE A 244 -3.04 -20.20 13.03
C PHE A 244 -3.45 -21.43 12.19
N CYS A 245 -3.43 -22.62 12.80
CA CYS A 245 -3.66 -23.89 12.13
C CYS A 245 -4.97 -24.54 12.58
N LEU A 246 -5.69 -25.14 11.64
CA LEU A 246 -6.76 -26.12 11.91
C LEU A 246 -6.43 -27.47 11.26
N HIS A 247 -7.13 -28.52 11.68
CA HIS A 247 -7.06 -29.84 11.06
C HIS A 247 -8.28 -30.11 10.17
N LEU A 248 -8.17 -31.02 9.21
CA LEU A 248 -9.36 -31.48 8.50
C LEU A 248 -10.41 -32.02 9.49
N ASN A 249 -11.68 -31.77 9.21
CA ASN A 249 -12.82 -32.18 10.01
C ASN A 249 -12.90 -31.57 11.42
N ASP A 250 -12.17 -30.48 11.66
CA ASP A 250 -12.35 -29.69 12.87
C ASP A 250 -13.81 -29.24 13.01
N VAL A 251 -14.30 -29.25 14.25
CA VAL A 251 -15.67 -28.84 14.59
C VAL A 251 -15.94 -27.40 14.15
N ALA A 252 -14.91 -26.55 14.15
CA ALA A 252 -14.98 -25.16 13.71
C ALA A 252 -15.47 -25.00 12.25
N PHE A 253 -15.25 -26.00 11.38
CA PHE A 253 -15.78 -25.95 10.00
C PHE A 253 -17.28 -26.23 9.94
N SER A 254 -17.83 -26.96 10.93
CA SER A 254 -19.20 -27.46 10.97
C SER A 254 -20.16 -26.64 11.84
N GLU A 255 -19.66 -25.77 12.70
CA GLU A 255 -20.48 -24.87 13.51
C GLU A 255 -21.26 -23.89 12.61
N SER A 256 -22.57 -23.80 12.87
CA SER A 256 -23.59 -23.16 12.02
C SER A 256 -23.64 -21.64 12.11
N ASP A 257 -22.92 -21.05 13.06
CA ASP A 257 -22.74 -19.60 13.08
C ASP A 257 -21.79 -19.26 11.94
N PHE A 258 -22.35 -18.85 10.81
CA PHE A 258 -21.66 -18.22 9.70
C PHE A 258 -21.01 -16.91 10.16
N LYS A 259 -19.97 -16.99 10.99
CA LYS A 259 -19.01 -15.90 11.09
C LYS A 259 -18.07 -16.09 9.90
N ASP A 260 -18.20 -15.21 8.92
CA ASP A 260 -17.53 -15.17 7.61
C ASP A 260 -15.98 -15.00 7.70
N ASP A 261 -15.36 -15.44 8.80
CA ASP A 261 -14.04 -15.02 9.25
C ASP A 261 -13.08 -16.17 9.60
N LEU A 262 -13.46 -17.45 9.45
CA LEU A 262 -12.64 -18.56 9.98
C LEU A 262 -11.19 -18.55 9.44
N PHE A 263 -11.02 -18.39 8.12
CA PHE A 263 -9.70 -18.32 7.50
C PHE A 263 -8.93 -17.03 7.83
N GLN A 264 -9.64 -15.98 8.25
CA GLN A 264 -9.01 -14.78 8.79
C GLN A 264 -8.35 -15.00 10.15
N TYR A 265 -8.67 -16.09 10.88
CA TYR A 265 -7.94 -16.50 12.09
C TYR A 265 -6.99 -17.68 11.81
N PHE A 266 -7.41 -18.59 10.95
CA PHE A 266 -6.72 -19.85 10.69
C PHE A 266 -6.47 -20.04 9.18
N PRO A 267 -5.48 -19.36 8.60
CA PRO A 267 -5.19 -19.43 7.17
C PRO A 267 -4.53 -20.75 6.76
N PHE A 268 -4.15 -21.60 7.73
CA PHE A 268 -3.43 -22.85 7.50
C PHE A 268 -4.23 -24.08 7.90
N ILE A 269 -4.13 -25.14 7.09
CA ILE A 269 -4.67 -26.46 7.38
C ILE A 269 -3.52 -27.47 7.51
N ARG A 270 -3.47 -28.17 8.65
CA ARG A 270 -2.51 -29.26 8.90
C ARG A 270 -3.12 -30.59 8.50
N ILE A 271 -2.42 -31.27 7.58
CA ILE A 271 -2.79 -32.59 7.07
C ILE A 271 -1.54 -33.46 7.11
N GLU A 272 -1.53 -34.46 8.00
CA GLU A 272 -0.39 -35.36 8.19
C GLU A 272 0.90 -34.57 8.52
N ASP A 273 1.94 -34.70 7.71
CA ASP A 273 3.24 -34.03 7.79
C ASP A 273 3.32 -32.75 6.94
N ARG A 274 2.17 -32.23 6.49
CA ARG A 274 2.08 -31.05 5.62
C ARG A 274 1.26 -29.94 6.23
N LEU A 275 1.67 -28.72 5.92
CA LEU A 275 0.90 -27.50 6.09
C LEU A 275 0.42 -27.03 4.71
N ILE A 276 -0.87 -26.73 4.59
CA ILE A 276 -1.45 -26.15 3.38
C ILE A 276 -1.96 -24.76 3.72
N VAL A 277 -1.55 -23.76 2.94
CA VAL A 277 -2.09 -22.41 3.03
C VAL A 277 -3.40 -22.35 2.24
N SER A 278 -4.54 -22.37 2.95
CA SER A 278 -5.85 -22.44 2.32
C SER A 278 -6.42 -21.09 1.90
N SER A 279 -6.00 -20.00 2.54
CA SER A 279 -6.28 -18.63 2.11
C SER A 279 -5.03 -17.76 2.29
N PRO A 280 -4.15 -17.69 1.27
CA PRO A 280 -2.97 -16.83 1.27
C PRO A 280 -3.32 -15.35 1.54
N SER A 281 -4.46 -14.89 1.02
CA SER A 281 -4.97 -13.53 1.20
C SER A 281 -5.36 -13.17 2.64
N SER A 282 -5.61 -14.16 3.50
CA SER A 282 -6.01 -13.94 4.90
C SER A 282 -4.83 -13.77 5.85
N ILE A 283 -3.59 -14.01 5.41
CA ILE A 283 -2.40 -13.99 6.29
C ILE A 283 -2.27 -12.64 7.02
N VAL A 284 -2.44 -11.52 6.31
CA VAL A 284 -2.35 -10.17 6.88
C VAL A 284 -3.43 -9.96 7.96
N THR A 285 -4.67 -10.32 7.64
CA THR A 285 -5.81 -10.24 8.57
C THR A 285 -5.59 -11.11 9.80
N SER A 286 -5.00 -12.31 9.64
CA SER A 286 -4.67 -13.21 10.74
C SER A 286 -3.63 -12.65 11.69
N ILE A 287 -2.60 -11.99 11.17
CA ILE A 287 -1.62 -11.30 12.02
C ILE A 287 -2.31 -10.18 12.82
N ARG A 288 -3.11 -9.33 12.15
CA ARG A 288 -3.83 -8.24 12.83
C ARG A 288 -4.73 -8.77 13.95
N LYS A 289 -5.56 -9.77 13.64
CA LYS A 289 -6.48 -10.40 14.62
C LYS A 289 -5.70 -11.06 15.76
N PHE A 290 -4.54 -11.64 15.48
CA PHE A 290 -3.65 -12.18 16.50
C PHE A 290 -3.09 -11.09 17.43
N ILE A 291 -2.59 -9.98 16.90
CA ILE A 291 -2.11 -8.84 17.70
C ILE A 291 -3.17 -8.38 18.69
N VAL A 292 -4.39 -8.13 18.19
CA VAL A 292 -5.53 -7.69 19.01
C VAL A 292 -5.89 -8.73 20.07
N LYS A 293 -6.00 -10.00 19.68
CA LYS A 293 -6.32 -11.11 20.60
C LYS A 293 -5.26 -11.25 21.70
N THR A 294 -3.99 -11.23 21.35
CA THR A 294 -2.87 -11.33 22.30
C THR A 294 -2.84 -10.13 23.22
N ALA A 295 -3.11 -8.91 22.71
CA ALA A 295 -3.20 -7.71 23.54
C ALA A 295 -4.33 -7.79 24.57
N LYS A 296 -5.49 -8.35 24.19
CA LYS A 296 -6.61 -8.60 25.11
C LYS A 296 -6.26 -9.65 26.16
N ILE A 297 -5.67 -10.78 25.77
CA ILE A 297 -5.24 -11.87 26.69
C ILE A 297 -4.21 -11.36 27.70
N GLN A 298 -3.24 -10.58 27.26
CA GLN A 298 -2.19 -10.03 28.11
C GLN A 298 -2.59 -8.71 28.80
N SER A 299 -3.85 -8.28 28.67
CA SER A 299 -4.40 -7.06 29.32
C SER A 299 -3.65 -5.76 28.97
N VAL A 300 -3.15 -5.64 27.74
CA VAL A 300 -2.44 -4.46 27.21
C VAL A 300 -3.18 -3.76 26.06
N TYR A 301 -4.40 -4.21 25.72
CA TYR A 301 -5.20 -3.66 24.62
C TYR A 301 -5.45 -2.15 24.75
N SER A 302 -5.82 -1.65 25.93
CA SER A 302 -6.09 -0.23 26.14
C SER A 302 -4.85 0.64 25.90
N LEU A 303 -3.67 0.16 26.31
CA LEU A 303 -2.39 0.80 26.03
C LEU A 303 -2.07 0.76 24.53
N LEU A 304 -2.25 -0.39 23.87
CA LEU A 304 -2.03 -0.54 22.44
C LEU A 304 -2.93 0.42 21.65
N PHE A 305 -4.22 0.48 21.97
CA PHE A 305 -5.18 1.36 21.33
C PHE A 305 -4.79 2.84 21.48
N LYS A 306 -4.42 3.26 22.70
CA LYS A 306 -3.94 4.63 22.95
C LYS A 306 -2.70 4.96 22.09
N LYS A 307 -1.70 4.08 22.10
CA LYS A 307 -0.47 4.28 21.32
C LYS A 307 -0.71 4.24 19.81
N PHE A 308 -1.62 3.39 19.35
CA PHE A 308 -2.02 3.32 17.95
C PHE A 308 -2.67 4.62 17.51
N LYS A 309 -3.61 5.16 18.31
CA LYS A 309 -4.25 6.44 18.06
C LYS A 309 -3.25 7.60 18.00
N GLU A 310 -2.27 7.65 18.91
CA GLU A 310 -1.17 8.63 18.88
C GLU A 310 -0.38 8.52 17.56
N ASN A 311 0.02 7.31 17.14
CA ASN A 311 0.76 7.07 15.90
C ASN A 311 -0.05 7.41 14.64
N MET A 312 -1.35 7.11 14.62
CA MET A 312 -2.25 7.47 13.53
C MET A 312 -2.41 8.99 13.43
N TRP A 313 -2.48 9.70 14.56
CA TRP A 313 -2.54 11.16 14.55
C TRP A 313 -1.27 11.79 13.99
N GLU A 314 -0.09 11.32 14.40
CA GLU A 314 1.18 11.76 13.80
C GLU A 314 1.19 11.56 12.28
N SER A 315 0.68 10.42 11.81
CA SER A 315 0.58 10.12 10.38
C SER A 315 -0.36 11.09 9.65
N VAL A 316 -1.54 11.37 10.22
CA VAL A 316 -2.47 12.38 9.68
C VAL A 316 -1.80 13.75 9.55
N GLN A 317 -1.07 14.19 10.59
CA GLN A 317 -0.36 15.46 10.55
C GLN A 317 0.68 15.50 9.43
N GLN A 318 1.45 14.42 9.24
CA GLN A 318 2.43 14.32 8.15
C GLN A 318 1.76 14.38 6.76
N TYR A 319 0.66 13.67 6.55
CA TYR A 319 -0.08 13.70 5.29
C TYR A 319 -0.68 15.07 4.99
N LEU A 320 -1.18 15.77 6.00
CA LEU A 320 -1.67 17.14 5.86
C LEU A 320 -0.53 18.12 5.53
N ILE A 321 0.63 17.99 6.15
CA ILE A 321 1.81 18.80 5.83
C ILE A 321 2.26 18.55 4.39
N ALA A 322 2.30 17.30 3.93
CA ALA A 322 2.59 16.95 2.54
C ALA A 322 1.61 17.60 1.55
N LEU A 323 0.32 17.71 1.94
CA LEU A 323 -0.71 18.42 1.20
C LEU A 323 -0.67 19.96 1.36
N SER A 324 0.37 20.52 1.97
CA SER A 324 0.53 21.96 2.22
C SER A 324 -0.56 22.57 3.12
N PHE A 325 -1.14 21.79 4.03
CA PHE A 325 -1.92 22.35 5.14
C PHE A 325 -0.96 22.93 6.18
N LEU A 326 -1.14 24.21 6.53
CA LEU A 326 -0.27 24.89 7.49
C LEU A 326 -0.87 24.81 8.89
N PRO A 327 -0.20 24.21 9.89
CA PRO A 327 -0.72 24.15 11.26
C PRO A 327 -0.99 25.55 11.82
N SER A 328 -2.18 25.76 12.39
CA SER A 328 -2.52 27.01 13.05
C SER A 328 -2.01 27.04 14.49
N SER A 329 -1.62 28.22 14.97
CA SER A 329 -1.28 28.44 16.38
C SER A 329 -2.50 28.66 17.30
N LEU A 330 -3.72 28.64 16.74
CA LEU A 330 -4.96 28.81 17.50
C LEU A 330 -5.10 27.71 18.56
N LYS A 331 -5.30 28.12 19.82
CA LYS A 331 -5.52 27.20 20.93
C LYS A 331 -6.99 26.83 21.01
N LEU A 332 -7.29 25.57 20.72
CA LEU A 332 -8.65 25.03 20.79
C LEU A 332 -9.19 25.10 22.24
N PRO A 333 -10.49 25.39 22.42
CA PRO A 333 -11.11 25.37 23.73
C PRO A 333 -11.05 23.96 24.32
N LYS A 334 -10.89 23.85 25.64
CA LYS A 334 -10.92 22.54 26.31
C LYS A 334 -12.25 21.83 26.02
N PHE A 335 -12.17 20.51 25.85
CA PHE A 335 -13.32 19.65 25.72
C PHE A 335 -13.42 18.82 26.99
N ASP A 336 -14.39 19.12 27.84
CA ASP A 336 -14.55 18.53 29.17
C ASP A 336 -15.27 17.16 29.10
N GLU A 337 -14.83 16.29 28.18
CA GLU A 337 -15.34 14.93 28.01
C GLU A 337 -14.22 13.91 28.25
N GLU A 338 -14.57 12.71 28.73
CA GLU A 338 -13.60 11.61 28.93
C GLU A 338 -12.97 11.12 27.61
N TYR A 339 -13.59 11.43 26.47
CA TYR A 339 -13.11 11.01 25.15
C TYR A 339 -12.14 12.04 24.57
N GLU A 340 -10.84 11.78 24.73
CA GLU A 340 -9.77 12.63 24.18
C GLU A 340 -9.81 12.58 22.64
N LEU A 341 -10.32 13.63 21.98
CA LEU A 341 -10.31 13.75 20.52
C LEU A 341 -8.96 14.27 20.02
N ASN A 342 -8.38 13.61 19.02
CA ASN A 342 -7.25 14.17 18.29
C ASN A 342 -7.78 15.15 17.25
N GLU A 343 -7.44 16.42 17.42
CA GLU A 343 -7.97 17.51 16.60
C GLU A 343 -6.96 18.64 16.41
N ALA A 344 -7.05 19.33 15.28
CA ALA A 344 -6.24 20.51 14.99
C ALA A 344 -6.89 21.41 13.94
N ILE A 345 -6.46 22.68 13.91
CA ILE A 345 -6.82 23.65 12.88
C ILE A 345 -5.63 23.85 11.95
N TYR A 346 -5.90 23.93 10.65
CA TYR A 346 -4.93 24.25 9.63
C TYR A 346 -5.41 25.41 8.78
N ALA A 347 -4.50 26.31 8.40
CA ALA A 347 -4.77 27.31 7.38
C ALA A 347 -4.73 26.66 6.00
N ILE A 348 -5.71 26.99 5.17
CA ILE A 348 -5.76 26.63 3.74
C ILE A 348 -5.41 27.87 2.91
N ASP A 349 -5.95 29.03 3.30
CA ASP A 349 -5.81 30.33 2.65
C ASP A 349 -5.96 31.42 3.72
N ILE A 350 -5.82 32.70 3.34
CA ILE A 350 -5.95 33.85 4.25
C ILE A 350 -7.33 33.88 4.95
N ASP A 351 -8.38 33.44 4.24
CA ASP A 351 -9.79 33.47 4.63
C ASP A 351 -10.40 32.06 4.78
N LYS A 352 -9.59 31.00 4.76
CA LYS A 352 -10.08 29.61 4.80
C LYS A 352 -9.26 28.76 5.75
N ILE A 353 -9.98 27.99 6.57
CA ILE A 353 -9.37 27.07 7.53
C ILE A 353 -9.95 25.67 7.41
N ALA A 354 -9.15 24.66 7.72
CA ALA A 354 -9.60 23.29 7.95
C ALA A 354 -9.61 23.00 9.45
N TYR A 355 -10.71 22.43 9.92
CA TYR A 355 -10.78 21.79 11.22
C TYR A 355 -10.78 20.28 11.02
N VAL A 356 -9.73 19.63 11.50
CA VAL A 356 -9.47 18.20 11.28
C VAL A 356 -9.63 17.45 12.59
N GLN A 357 -10.34 16.32 12.53
CA GLN A 357 -10.49 15.39 13.63
C GLN A 357 -10.09 13.98 13.17
N LEU A 358 -9.34 13.25 14.01
CA LEU A 358 -9.12 11.82 13.85
C LEU A 358 -10.10 11.05 14.75
N LEU A 359 -10.87 10.18 14.13
CA LEU A 359 -11.84 9.30 14.78
C LEU A 359 -11.37 7.86 14.60
N VAL A 360 -11.08 7.19 15.72
CA VAL A 360 -10.60 5.81 15.74
C VAL A 360 -11.63 4.94 16.45
N GLU A 361 -12.13 3.92 15.76
CA GLU A 361 -13.06 2.95 16.33
C GLU A 361 -12.39 2.14 17.45
N ASN A 362 -13.03 2.05 18.62
CA ASN A 362 -12.59 1.15 19.68
C ASN A 362 -13.37 -0.17 19.62
N GLY A 363 -12.68 -1.26 19.25
CA GLY A 363 -13.25 -2.60 19.13
C GLY A 363 -13.73 -3.26 20.44
N GLU A 364 -13.58 -2.62 21.60
CA GLU A 364 -14.18 -3.10 22.86
C GLU A 364 -15.70 -2.85 22.95
N GLU A 365 -16.25 -1.92 22.17
CA GLU A 365 -17.66 -1.47 22.31
C GLU A 365 -18.61 -2.05 21.24
N HIS A 366 -18.09 -2.78 20.26
CA HIS A 366 -18.86 -3.31 19.13
C HIS A 366 -18.92 -4.84 19.14
N THR A 367 -19.90 -5.38 19.84
CA THR A 367 -20.48 -6.67 19.47
C THR A 367 -21.53 -6.40 18.39
N ASP A 368 -21.35 -6.95 17.19
CA ASP A 368 -22.36 -7.05 16.11
C ASP A 368 -22.40 -5.94 15.03
N PHE A 369 -21.27 -5.58 14.42
CA PHE A 369 -21.32 -4.94 13.10
C PHE A 369 -21.65 -5.99 12.03
N ASN A 370 -22.88 -5.99 11.51
CA ASN A 370 -23.32 -6.89 10.45
C ASN A 370 -23.48 -6.11 9.13
N TYR A 371 -22.56 -6.34 8.19
CA TYR A 371 -22.56 -5.77 6.84
C TYR A 371 -23.86 -6.10 6.07
N GLU A 372 -24.53 -7.22 6.36
CA GLU A 372 -25.78 -7.60 5.70
C GLU A 372 -26.92 -6.62 6.02
N LYS A 373 -26.89 -5.94 7.19
CA LYS A 373 -27.91 -4.95 7.56
C LYS A 373 -27.83 -3.63 6.80
N LEU A 374 -26.66 -3.29 6.22
CA LEU A 374 -26.52 -2.13 5.33
C LEU A 374 -27.26 -2.34 4.01
N ILE A 375 -27.31 -3.58 3.52
CA ILE A 375 -27.99 -3.95 2.27
C ILE A 375 -29.52 -3.94 2.45
N GLU A 376 -30.01 -4.25 3.65
CA GLU A 376 -31.44 -4.25 3.98
C GLU A 376 -32.03 -2.88 4.39
N PHE A 377 -31.25 -1.79 4.35
CA PHE A 377 -31.67 -0.45 4.83
C PHE A 377 -32.16 -0.41 6.31
N ASN A 378 -31.85 -1.43 7.11
CA ASN A 378 -32.25 -1.58 8.52
C ASN A 378 -31.03 -1.53 9.46
N TYR A 379 -30.10 -0.61 9.18
CA TYR A 379 -28.97 -0.36 10.07
C TYR A 379 -29.42 0.43 11.30
N GLU A 380 -29.29 -0.18 12.47
CA GLU A 380 -29.42 0.51 13.75
C GLU A 380 -28.04 0.79 14.31
N MET A 381 -27.70 2.07 14.47
CA MET A 381 -26.46 2.47 15.15
C MET A 381 -26.41 1.88 16.56
N SER A 382 -25.27 1.29 16.88
CA SER A 382 -24.90 0.90 18.24
C SER A 382 -24.90 2.09 19.19
N ASN A 383 -24.94 1.83 20.50
CA ASN A 383 -24.89 2.89 21.51
C ASN A 383 -23.56 3.67 21.47
N ALA A 384 -22.46 2.98 21.16
CA ALA A 384 -21.15 3.59 20.98
C ALA A 384 -21.14 4.55 19.79
N GLU A 385 -21.68 4.13 18.64
CA GLU A 385 -21.82 5.00 17.47
C GLU A 385 -22.71 6.21 17.78
N LYS A 386 -23.85 6.04 18.44
CA LYS A 386 -24.74 7.16 18.83
C LYS A 386 -24.03 8.15 19.76
N ARG A 387 -23.27 7.64 20.74
CA ARG A 387 -22.49 8.48 21.66
C ARG A 387 -21.43 9.29 20.91
N LEU A 388 -20.68 8.65 20.02
CA LEU A 388 -19.68 9.32 19.20
C LEU A 388 -20.32 10.40 18.31
N GLN A 389 -21.54 10.18 17.80
CA GLN A 389 -22.22 11.12 16.91
C GLN A 389 -22.46 12.42 17.63
N LYS A 390 -23.08 12.27 18.80
CA LYS A 390 -23.45 13.38 19.66
C LYS A 390 -22.20 14.15 20.06
N LEU A 391 -21.15 13.45 20.47
CA LEU A 391 -19.88 14.04 20.90
C LEU A 391 -19.21 14.84 19.76
N VAL A 392 -19.15 14.26 18.55
CA VAL A 392 -18.59 14.94 17.37
C VAL A 392 -19.43 16.15 16.97
N SER A 393 -20.77 16.02 16.92
CA SER A 393 -21.68 17.12 16.60
C SER A 393 -21.59 18.27 17.62
N GLU A 394 -21.51 17.96 18.91
CA GLU A 394 -21.36 18.96 19.98
C GLU A 394 -20.02 19.67 19.91
N ARG A 395 -18.92 18.93 19.70
CA ARG A 395 -17.59 19.52 19.51
C ARG A 395 -17.54 20.41 18.28
N ASP A 396 -18.12 19.94 17.18
CA ASP A 396 -18.19 20.67 15.92
C ASP A 396 -18.92 22.01 16.02
N ARG A 397 -19.97 22.08 16.85
CA ARG A 397 -20.69 23.31 17.15
C ARG A 397 -19.84 24.25 18.01
N GLN A 398 -19.22 23.72 19.07
CA GLN A 398 -18.34 24.50 19.95
C GLN A 398 -17.18 25.13 19.17
N ILE A 399 -16.59 24.40 18.23
CA ILE A 399 -15.49 24.90 17.41
C ILE A 399 -15.96 25.95 16.40
N SER A 400 -17.13 25.80 15.76
CA SER A 400 -17.66 26.87 14.90
C SER A 400 -17.92 28.17 15.67
N GLU A 401 -18.49 28.09 16.88
CA GLU A 401 -18.77 29.25 17.71
C GLU A 401 -17.45 29.94 18.14
N PHE A 402 -16.46 29.15 18.57
CA PHE A 402 -15.13 29.66 18.93
C PHE A 402 -14.42 30.36 17.76
N LEU A 403 -14.43 29.76 16.56
CA LEU A 403 -13.76 30.31 15.38
C LEU A 403 -14.39 31.63 14.90
N TYR A 404 -15.72 31.73 15.00
CA TYR A 404 -16.43 32.98 14.73
C TYR A 404 -16.11 34.07 15.77
N ASP A 405 -16.02 33.70 17.04
CA ASP A 405 -15.75 34.66 18.11
C ASP A 405 -14.30 35.17 18.07
N ALA A 406 -13.33 34.27 17.88
CA ALA A 406 -11.90 34.58 17.89
C ALA A 406 -11.43 35.31 16.62
N GLU A 407 -11.79 34.80 15.44
CA GLU A 407 -11.20 35.22 14.15
C GLU A 407 -12.25 35.59 13.10
N LYS A 408 -13.56 35.58 13.45
CA LYS A 408 -14.68 35.92 12.58
C LYS A 408 -14.88 34.99 11.38
N PHE A 409 -14.31 33.78 11.42
CA PHE A 409 -14.61 32.74 10.44
C PHE A 409 -16.08 32.30 10.55
N THR A 410 -16.75 32.27 9.40
CA THR A 410 -18.10 31.74 9.24
C THR A 410 -18.06 30.25 8.88
N ASN A 411 -19.19 29.54 9.04
CA ASN A 411 -19.27 28.12 8.68
C ASN A 411 -18.94 27.83 7.21
N ASP A 412 -19.07 28.81 6.31
CA ASP A 412 -18.71 28.66 4.92
C ASP A 412 -17.20 28.85 4.63
N GLU A 413 -16.44 29.34 5.60
CA GLU A 413 -14.98 29.50 5.56
C GLU A 413 -14.24 28.36 6.28
N ILE A 414 -14.99 27.42 6.87
CA ILE A 414 -14.47 26.26 7.60
C ILE A 414 -14.69 24.98 6.78
N LEU A 415 -13.62 24.25 6.52
CA LEU A 415 -13.65 22.88 5.99
C LEU A 415 -13.52 21.88 7.15
N TYR A 416 -14.53 21.06 7.35
CA TYR A 416 -14.51 19.98 8.34
C TYR A 416 -13.95 18.72 7.70
N ILE A 417 -12.83 18.20 8.21
CA ILE A 417 -12.24 16.94 7.74
C ILE A 417 -12.30 15.92 8.87
N LYS A 418 -13.06 14.85 8.67
CA LYS A 418 -13.13 13.69 9.57
C LYS A 418 -12.27 12.59 8.99
N VAL A 419 -11.15 12.30 9.64
CA VAL A 419 -10.29 11.18 9.27
C VAL A 419 -10.73 9.96 10.07
N LEU A 420 -11.06 8.88 9.36
CA LEU A 420 -11.58 7.63 9.91
C LEU A 420 -10.47 6.58 9.94
N CYS A 421 -10.40 5.83 11.03
CA CYS A 421 -9.48 4.70 11.19
C CYS A 421 -10.08 3.65 12.13
N SER A 422 -9.66 2.41 11.99
CA SER A 422 -9.97 1.34 12.94
C SER A 422 -8.81 0.36 13.06
N MET A 423 -8.69 -0.23 14.25
CA MET A 423 -7.67 -1.24 14.54
C MET A 423 -8.15 -2.66 14.18
N GLU A 424 -9.47 -2.87 14.06
CA GLU A 424 -10.07 -4.19 13.87
C GLU A 424 -10.69 -4.39 12.47
N GLY A 425 -11.00 -3.32 11.73
CA GLY A 425 -11.56 -3.44 10.37
C GLY A 425 -12.03 -2.11 9.76
N ASN A 426 -13.16 -2.15 9.05
CA ASN A 426 -13.73 -0.98 8.40
C ASN A 426 -14.56 -0.13 9.35
N PHE A 427 -14.17 1.12 9.52
CA PHE A 427 -14.94 2.09 10.28
C PHE A 427 -15.81 2.94 9.34
N VAL A 428 -17.09 2.60 9.25
CA VAL A 428 -18.08 3.38 8.51
C VAL A 428 -18.89 4.20 9.49
N TYR A 429 -18.95 5.51 9.26
CA TYR A 429 -19.63 6.41 10.18
C TYR A 429 -20.42 7.49 9.45
N SER A 430 -21.66 7.71 9.86
CA SER A 430 -22.52 8.77 9.31
C SER A 430 -22.54 10.00 10.22
N PHE A 431 -22.19 11.14 9.64
CA PHE A 431 -22.16 12.42 10.33
C PHE A 431 -23.37 13.28 9.97
N GLU A 432 -23.72 14.23 10.84
CA GLU A 432 -24.60 15.32 10.45
C GLU A 432 -23.99 16.09 9.27
N ARG A 433 -24.81 16.40 8.26
CA ARG A 433 -24.34 16.99 7.01
C ARG A 433 -24.14 18.49 7.17
N LYS A 434 -22.88 18.93 7.25
CA LYS A 434 -22.49 20.35 7.09
C LYS A 434 -22.27 20.69 5.63
N SER A 435 -22.14 21.99 5.31
CA SER A 435 -21.81 22.43 3.94
C SER A 435 -20.45 21.83 3.55
N LYS A 436 -19.32 22.30 4.08
CA LYS A 436 -18.00 21.78 3.67
C LYS A 436 -17.48 20.73 4.64
N GLN A 437 -17.90 19.49 4.45
CA GLN A 437 -17.45 18.36 5.28
C GLN A 437 -16.99 17.18 4.43
N LEU A 438 -15.84 16.62 4.79
CA LEU A 438 -15.26 15.44 4.19
C LEU A 438 -15.10 14.36 5.27
N ALA A 439 -15.47 13.13 4.92
CA ALA A 439 -15.14 11.93 5.69
C ALA A 439 -14.19 11.08 4.84
N ILE A 440 -13.01 10.80 5.35
CA ILE A 440 -11.88 10.24 4.58
C ILE A 440 -11.26 9.12 5.41
N GLN A 441 -11.06 7.94 4.85
CA GLN A 441 -10.26 6.91 5.52
C GLN A 441 -8.80 7.36 5.57
N ILE A 442 -8.08 7.05 6.63
CA ILE A 442 -6.69 7.50 6.79
C ILE A 442 -5.76 7.02 5.66
N ASP A 443 -6.03 5.85 5.07
CA ASP A 443 -5.27 5.32 3.95
C ASP A 443 -5.59 6.05 2.63
N ASP A 444 -6.85 6.45 2.41
CA ASP A 444 -7.23 7.36 1.31
C ASP A 444 -6.50 8.70 1.44
N LEU A 445 -6.41 9.24 2.66
CA LEU A 445 -5.65 10.48 2.92
C LEU A 445 -4.17 10.29 2.58
N LYS A 446 -3.57 9.15 2.95
CA LYS A 446 -2.21 8.79 2.55
C LYS A 446 -2.07 8.79 1.03
N ILE A 447 -2.94 8.07 0.31
CA ILE A 447 -2.90 7.98 -1.16
C ILE A 447 -2.92 9.37 -1.78
N ILE A 448 -3.87 10.23 -1.37
CA ILE A 448 -4.01 11.56 -1.93
C ILE A 448 -2.84 12.48 -1.55
N SER A 449 -2.29 12.34 -0.34
CA SER A 449 -1.12 13.13 0.10
C SER A 449 0.14 12.91 -0.71
N MET A 450 0.20 11.81 -1.46
CA MET A 450 1.33 11.46 -2.29
C MET A 450 1.07 11.72 -3.79
N LEU A 451 -0.05 12.33 -4.15
CA LEU A 451 -0.32 12.75 -5.54
C LEU A 451 0.35 14.10 -5.82
N ASN A 452 1.22 14.16 -6.84
CA ASN A 452 1.99 15.36 -7.19
C ASN A 452 1.13 16.62 -7.44
N ASP A 453 -0.10 16.46 -7.94
CA ASP A 453 -0.99 17.57 -8.32
C ASP A 453 -2.07 17.91 -7.28
N THR A 454 -1.89 17.50 -6.02
CA THR A 454 -2.91 17.71 -4.98
C THR A 454 -2.38 18.53 -3.80
N ASN A 455 -3.19 19.46 -3.30
CA ASN A 455 -2.88 20.28 -2.14
C ASN A 455 -4.15 20.59 -1.33
N CYS A 456 -4.00 21.37 -0.25
CA CYS A 456 -5.08 21.78 0.63
C CYS A 456 -6.25 22.49 -0.08
N LEU A 457 -5.99 23.27 -1.14
CA LEU A 457 -7.03 23.91 -1.95
C LEU A 457 -7.82 22.91 -2.81
N ALA A 458 -7.20 21.80 -3.22
CA ALA A 458 -7.91 20.75 -3.94
C ALA A 458 -8.99 20.10 -3.07
N PHE A 459 -8.73 19.89 -1.78
CA PHE A 459 -9.73 19.38 -0.81
C PHE A 459 -10.89 20.36 -0.64
N TRP A 460 -10.59 21.66 -0.54
CA TRP A 460 -11.62 22.69 -0.47
C TRP A 460 -12.53 22.68 -1.70
N LYS A 461 -11.94 22.66 -2.90
CA LYS A 461 -12.67 22.61 -4.17
C LYS A 461 -13.48 21.34 -4.32
N TYR A 462 -12.91 20.20 -3.93
CA TYR A 462 -13.61 18.91 -3.92
C TYR A 462 -14.83 18.95 -3.00
N ALA A 463 -14.67 19.41 -1.75
CA ALA A 463 -15.79 19.54 -0.81
C ALA A 463 -16.91 20.43 -1.36
N LYS A 464 -16.55 21.55 -2.02
CA LYS A 464 -17.54 22.41 -2.68
C LYS A 464 -18.26 21.66 -3.82
N ALA A 465 -17.53 21.00 -4.71
CA ALA A 465 -18.11 20.29 -5.85
C ALA A 465 -18.99 19.10 -5.40
N GLN A 466 -18.56 18.36 -4.37
CA GLN A 466 -19.33 17.26 -3.78
C GLN A 466 -20.68 17.72 -3.23
N ASN A 467 -20.77 18.95 -2.72
CA ASN A 467 -22.04 19.51 -2.24
C ASN A 467 -23.02 19.85 -3.35
N GLU A 468 -22.56 20.05 -4.57
CA GLU A 468 -23.40 20.39 -5.70
C GLU A 468 -24.08 19.16 -6.29
N VAL A 469 -23.64 17.96 -5.91
CA VAL A 469 -24.13 16.68 -6.43
C VAL A 469 -24.68 15.76 -5.33
N THR A 470 -25.41 14.71 -5.73
CA THR A 470 -25.79 13.60 -4.85
C THR A 470 -25.04 12.35 -5.30
N LEU A 471 -24.18 11.82 -4.44
CA LEU A 471 -23.42 10.60 -4.70
C LEU A 471 -24.17 9.39 -4.10
N ASN A 472 -24.03 8.22 -4.71
CA ASN A 472 -24.58 6.99 -4.16
C ASN A 472 -23.81 6.54 -2.90
N PRO A 473 -24.46 5.90 -1.92
CA PRO A 473 -23.83 5.50 -0.65
C PRO A 473 -22.84 4.33 -0.78
N ILE A 474 -22.77 3.70 -1.96
CA ILE A 474 -21.97 2.48 -2.19
C ILE A 474 -20.53 2.83 -2.60
N SER A 475 -20.30 4.03 -3.17
CA SER A 475 -18.95 4.48 -3.54
C SER A 475 -18.16 4.97 -2.34
N SER A 476 -16.89 4.60 -2.24
CA SER A 476 -15.94 5.12 -1.25
C SER A 476 -15.57 6.59 -1.50
N PHE A 477 -14.86 7.22 -0.55
CA PHE A 477 -14.32 8.55 -0.79
C PHE A 477 -13.32 8.55 -1.97
N LEU A 478 -12.44 7.55 -2.05
CA LEU A 478 -11.46 7.45 -3.14
C LEU A 478 -12.11 7.20 -4.51
N ASP A 479 -13.23 6.46 -4.59
CA ASP A 479 -14.01 6.32 -5.82
C ASP A 479 -14.48 7.67 -6.35
N ASN A 480 -15.09 8.45 -5.45
CA ASN A 480 -15.62 9.77 -5.77
C ASN A 480 -14.50 10.75 -6.14
N PHE A 481 -13.39 10.71 -5.40
CA PHE A 481 -12.23 11.54 -5.67
C PHE A 481 -11.55 11.17 -7.00
N ASN A 482 -11.39 9.88 -7.31
CA ASN A 482 -10.86 9.42 -8.60
C ASN A 482 -11.70 9.92 -9.77
N HIS A 483 -13.02 9.81 -9.68
CA HIS A 483 -13.92 10.35 -10.71
C HIS A 483 -13.73 11.86 -10.89
N TYR A 484 -13.69 12.61 -9.80
CA TYR A 484 -13.47 14.06 -9.82
C TYR A 484 -12.10 14.42 -10.43
N TYR A 485 -11.03 13.75 -10.00
CA TYR A 485 -9.66 13.96 -10.45
C TYR A 485 -9.51 13.69 -11.96
N LYS A 486 -10.03 12.56 -12.45
CA LYS A 486 -10.00 12.20 -13.87
C LYS A 486 -10.78 13.17 -14.77
N ASN A 487 -11.83 13.80 -14.24
CA ASN A 487 -12.65 14.76 -14.98
C ASN A 487 -12.21 16.21 -14.76
N SER A 488 -10.88 16.44 -14.64
CA SER A 488 -10.27 17.76 -14.48
C SER A 488 -10.85 18.54 -13.29
N TYR A 489 -11.00 17.87 -12.15
CA TYR A 489 -11.52 18.44 -10.91
C TYR A 489 -12.98 18.91 -11.05
N SER A 490 -13.84 18.06 -11.63
CA SER A 490 -15.27 18.34 -11.81
C SER A 490 -16.14 17.08 -11.72
N PHE A 491 -17.34 17.24 -11.18
CA PHE A 491 -18.41 16.24 -11.23
C PHE A 491 -19.42 16.51 -12.37
N HIS A 492 -19.18 17.52 -13.21
CA HIS A 492 -20.15 17.97 -14.21
C HIS A 492 -20.32 16.97 -15.36
N ILE A 493 -21.58 16.57 -15.63
CA ILE A 493 -21.95 15.71 -16.75
C ILE A 493 -22.57 16.58 -17.86
N PRO A 494 -21.95 16.73 -19.04
CA PRO A 494 -22.39 17.65 -20.11
C PRO A 494 -23.82 17.43 -20.65
N ALA A 495 -24.45 16.28 -20.37
CA ALA A 495 -25.74 15.88 -20.95
C ALA A 495 -26.95 16.10 -20.05
N ALA A 496 -26.77 16.52 -18.79
CA ALA A 496 -27.87 16.71 -17.86
C ALA A 496 -28.50 18.10 -18.04
N LYS A 497 -29.44 18.25 -18.98
CA LYS A 497 -30.41 19.36 -18.92
C LYS A 497 -31.24 19.17 -17.66
N GLN A 498 -30.88 19.83 -16.56
CA GLN A 498 -31.62 19.74 -15.30
C GLN A 498 -32.40 21.03 -15.02
N ASN A 499 -33.62 20.84 -14.51
CA ASN A 499 -34.37 21.87 -13.82
C ASN A 499 -33.50 22.42 -12.67
N GLU A 500 -33.46 23.75 -12.52
CA GLU A 500 -32.57 24.51 -11.61
C GLU A 500 -32.70 24.17 -10.11
N LEU A 501 -33.58 23.25 -9.71
CA LEU A 501 -33.95 22.96 -8.32
C LEU A 501 -33.48 21.59 -7.79
N GLN A 502 -32.86 20.73 -8.59
CA GLN A 502 -32.38 19.41 -8.13
C GLN A 502 -30.89 19.21 -8.41
N LYS A 503 -30.15 18.76 -7.38
CA LYS A 503 -28.74 18.35 -7.52
C LYS A 503 -28.65 17.11 -8.41
N PRO A 504 -27.70 17.03 -9.37
CA PRO A 504 -27.51 15.83 -10.16
C PRO A 504 -27.11 14.65 -9.29
N SER A 505 -27.74 13.50 -9.52
CA SER A 505 -27.33 12.23 -8.93
C SER A 505 -26.27 11.57 -9.82
N ILE A 506 -25.13 11.21 -9.23
CA ILE A 506 -24.06 10.48 -9.89
C ILE A 506 -23.99 9.10 -9.26
N PHE A 507 -24.04 8.07 -10.12
CA PHE A 507 -23.90 6.68 -9.71
C PHE A 507 -22.51 6.20 -10.11
N LEU A 508 -21.64 6.01 -9.12
CA LEU A 508 -20.32 5.42 -9.30
C LEU A 508 -20.33 3.97 -8.79
N LEU A 509 -19.65 3.10 -9.52
CA LEU A 509 -19.41 1.74 -9.07
C LEU A 509 -18.28 1.76 -8.01
N PRO A 510 -18.39 0.95 -6.94
CA PRO A 510 -17.31 0.81 -5.97
C PRO A 510 -16.04 0.23 -6.60
N GLY A 511 -14.90 0.46 -5.97
CA GLY A 511 -13.59 -0.06 -6.38
C GLY A 511 -12.92 0.67 -7.55
N SER A 512 -13.51 1.73 -8.10
CA SER A 512 -12.85 2.61 -9.07
C SER A 512 -11.65 3.36 -8.48
N GLY A 513 -11.62 3.60 -7.17
CA GLY A 513 -10.51 4.25 -6.45
C GLY A 513 -9.19 3.47 -6.54
N ILE A 514 -9.25 2.17 -6.85
CA ILE A 514 -8.06 1.32 -6.99
C ILE A 514 -7.10 1.83 -8.06
N GLU A 515 -7.57 2.57 -9.06
CA GLU A 515 -6.72 3.14 -10.10
C GLU A 515 -5.74 4.17 -9.53
N LEU A 516 -6.19 5.02 -8.59
CA LEU A 516 -5.32 5.97 -7.90
C LEU A 516 -4.35 5.25 -6.95
N LYS A 517 -4.83 4.23 -6.25
CA LYS A 517 -4.01 3.42 -5.34
C LYS A 517 -2.93 2.64 -6.09
N SER A 518 -3.27 2.02 -7.22
CA SER A 518 -2.39 1.28 -8.11
C SER A 518 -1.33 2.21 -8.71
N LYS A 519 -1.74 3.37 -9.23
CA LYS A 519 -0.82 4.42 -9.68
C LYS A 519 0.15 4.80 -8.55
N MET A 520 -0.36 5.17 -7.38
CA MET A 520 0.47 5.60 -6.25
C MET A 520 1.47 4.52 -5.81
N LEU A 521 1.03 3.28 -5.57
CA LEU A 521 1.91 2.22 -5.06
C LEU A 521 2.95 1.77 -6.09
N GLN A 522 2.66 1.84 -7.39
CA GLN A 522 3.62 1.54 -8.45
C GLN A 522 4.59 2.68 -8.72
N ASP A 523 4.12 3.93 -8.69
CA ASP A 523 4.97 5.10 -8.96
C ASP A 523 5.93 5.33 -7.78
N ILE A 524 5.44 5.25 -6.54
CA ILE A 524 6.26 5.45 -5.33
C ILE A 524 7.14 4.24 -5.04
N ASP A 525 6.65 3.04 -5.34
CA ASP A 525 7.37 1.78 -5.18
C ASP A 525 8.10 1.65 -3.82
N MET A 526 7.37 1.93 -2.72
CA MET A 526 7.96 1.96 -1.39
C MET A 526 8.45 0.58 -0.94
N HIS A 527 9.74 0.47 -0.57
CA HIS A 527 10.32 -0.78 -0.09
C HIS A 527 11.54 -0.55 0.83
N GLY A 528 11.97 -1.60 1.53
CA GLY A 528 13.13 -1.58 2.42
C GLY A 528 14.42 -1.99 1.72
N VAL A 529 15.51 -1.27 1.95
CA VAL A 529 16.82 -1.56 1.34
C VAL A 529 17.94 -1.47 2.39
N LEU A 530 18.96 -2.33 2.24
CA LEU A 530 20.15 -2.34 3.07
C LEU A 530 20.94 -1.03 2.89
N ILE A 531 21.23 -0.33 3.99
CA ILE A 531 22.00 0.92 3.99
C ILE A 531 23.42 0.75 4.57
N GLY A 532 23.68 -0.28 5.37
CA GLY A 532 24.99 -0.46 6.01
C GLY A 532 25.29 -1.88 6.48
N ASN A 533 26.50 -2.05 7.01
CA ASN A 533 27.00 -3.26 7.66
C ASN A 533 27.47 -2.89 9.10
N PRO A 534 26.89 -3.44 10.19
CA PRO A 534 25.93 -4.55 10.26
C PRO A 534 24.62 -4.25 9.53
N PRO A 535 23.90 -5.29 9.04
CA PRO A 535 22.71 -5.14 8.21
C PRO A 535 21.67 -4.24 8.87
N ASN A 536 21.49 -3.04 8.32
CA ASN A 536 20.42 -2.13 8.68
C ASN A 536 19.63 -1.79 7.43
N TYR A 537 18.32 -1.66 7.57
CA TYR A 537 17.42 -1.40 6.45
C TYR A 537 16.71 -0.07 6.65
N THR A 538 16.51 0.64 5.55
CA THR A 538 15.73 1.88 5.53
C THR A 538 14.63 1.78 4.49
N SER A 539 13.53 2.51 4.69
CA SER A 539 12.48 2.63 3.68
C SER A 539 12.88 3.66 2.63
N VAL A 540 12.75 3.28 1.37
CA VAL A 540 12.97 4.15 0.21
C VAL A 540 11.69 4.30 -0.61
N ILE A 541 11.62 5.38 -1.38
CA ILE A 541 10.57 5.67 -2.37
C ILE A 541 11.23 6.12 -3.67
N ASN A 542 10.59 5.89 -4.81
CA ASN A 542 11.10 6.32 -6.10
C ASN A 542 11.22 7.85 -6.12
N TYR A 543 12.36 8.34 -6.59
CA TYR A 543 12.61 9.77 -6.71
C TYR A 543 11.99 10.38 -7.98
N ASN A 544 11.80 9.56 -9.02
CA ASN A 544 11.36 9.99 -10.33
C ASN A 544 9.90 9.61 -10.59
N GLU A 545 9.23 10.41 -11.43
CA GLU A 545 7.89 10.06 -11.93
C GLU A 545 7.92 8.86 -12.89
N ASP A 546 9.07 8.62 -13.52
CA ASP A 546 9.27 7.47 -14.39
C ASP A 546 9.80 6.28 -13.60
N LYS A 547 8.95 5.26 -13.43
CA LYS A 547 9.28 4.01 -12.73
C LYS A 547 10.37 3.18 -13.39
N GLU A 548 10.74 3.46 -14.64
CA GLU A 548 11.87 2.79 -15.30
C GLU A 548 13.23 3.30 -14.80
N ILE A 549 13.24 4.41 -14.05
CA ILE A 549 14.44 4.98 -13.43
C ILE A 549 14.55 4.46 -11.98
N PRO A 550 15.43 3.49 -11.69
CA PRO A 550 15.57 2.84 -10.39
C PRO A 550 16.44 3.68 -9.44
N ILE A 551 16.14 4.98 -9.33
CA ILE A 551 16.77 5.91 -8.39
C ILE A 551 15.73 6.25 -7.33
N TYR A 552 16.07 5.93 -6.09
CA TYR A 552 15.19 6.04 -4.94
C TYR A 552 15.78 6.98 -3.90
N ILE A 553 14.94 7.58 -3.07
CA ILE A 553 15.34 8.41 -1.93
C ILE A 553 14.83 7.80 -0.62
N ILE A 554 15.47 8.13 0.50
CA ILE A 554 14.94 7.75 1.82
C ILE A 554 13.56 8.38 2.00
N ASN A 555 12.61 7.59 2.50
CA ASN A 555 11.26 8.05 2.82
C ASN A 555 11.26 8.97 4.06
N SER A 556 11.71 10.21 3.87
CA SER A 556 11.85 11.25 4.90
C SER A 556 11.50 12.61 4.30
N LEU A 557 10.61 13.35 4.96
CA LEU A 557 10.12 14.66 4.49
C LEU A 557 11.22 15.72 4.34
N PHE A 558 12.31 15.64 5.11
CA PHE A 558 13.29 16.73 5.19
C PHE A 558 14.66 16.36 4.63
N THR A 559 15.08 15.10 4.77
CA THR A 559 16.45 14.66 4.46
C THR A 559 16.51 13.63 3.34
N GLY A 560 15.36 13.16 2.85
CA GLY A 560 15.27 12.04 1.92
C GLY A 560 16.08 12.24 0.64
N HIS A 561 15.96 13.42 0.02
CA HIS A 561 16.56 13.75 -1.28
C HIS A 561 18.09 13.72 -1.30
N PHE A 562 18.74 13.91 -0.14
CA PHE A 562 20.21 13.85 -0.05
C PHE A 562 20.77 12.42 -0.05
N TYR A 563 19.94 11.41 0.15
CA TYR A 563 20.36 10.01 0.19
C TYR A 563 19.70 9.26 -0.94
N GLN A 564 20.44 9.10 -2.03
CA GLN A 564 19.93 8.44 -3.23
C GLN A 564 20.46 7.03 -3.34
N LEU A 565 19.56 6.09 -3.55
CA LEU A 565 19.82 4.69 -3.83
C LEU A 565 19.68 4.45 -5.33
N ILE A 566 20.64 3.74 -5.91
CA ILE A 566 20.59 3.26 -7.28
C ILE A 566 20.46 1.74 -7.26
N GLU A 567 19.35 1.22 -7.78
CA GLU A 567 19.13 -0.22 -7.95
C GLU A 567 19.49 -0.70 -9.37
N GLY A 568 19.50 -2.03 -9.56
CA GLY A 568 19.91 -2.71 -10.79
C GLY A 568 21.27 -3.40 -10.71
N TYR A 569 21.99 -3.20 -9.60
CA TYR A 569 23.21 -3.90 -9.23
C TYR A 569 22.92 -5.14 -8.36
N ASN A 570 23.93 -5.97 -8.08
CA ASN A 570 23.76 -7.09 -7.14
C ASN A 570 23.70 -6.61 -5.68
N GLN A 571 24.24 -5.43 -5.42
CA GLN A 571 24.27 -4.73 -4.16
C GLN A 571 23.62 -3.34 -4.28
N PRO A 572 23.02 -2.81 -3.21
CA PRO A 572 22.57 -1.42 -3.18
C PRO A 572 23.75 -0.45 -3.34
N ILE A 573 23.63 0.56 -4.20
CA ILE A 573 24.61 1.66 -4.30
C ILE A 573 23.95 2.94 -3.79
N TRP A 574 24.51 3.52 -2.75
CA TRP A 574 24.05 4.76 -2.14
C TRP A 574 24.95 5.92 -2.53
N VAL A 575 24.38 7.08 -2.81
CA VAL A 575 25.06 8.36 -3.02
C VAL A 575 24.50 9.35 -2.01
N CYS A 576 25.38 9.94 -1.19
CA CYS A 576 24.98 10.81 -0.09
C CYS A 576 26.03 11.90 0.18
N PRO A 577 25.69 12.98 0.89
CA PRO A 577 26.70 13.94 1.34
C PRO A 577 27.66 13.29 2.34
N ASP A 578 28.86 13.82 2.45
CA ASP A 578 29.77 13.47 3.53
C ASP A 578 29.25 13.99 4.88
N GLY A 579 29.53 13.27 5.97
CA GLY A 579 29.00 13.57 7.31
C GLY A 579 29.44 14.92 7.91
N SER A 580 30.19 15.75 7.18
CA SER A 580 30.59 17.11 7.55
C SER A 580 29.53 18.18 7.24
N TYR A 581 28.39 17.77 6.65
CA TYR A 581 27.30 18.67 6.27
C TYR A 581 26.54 19.26 7.48
N GLU A 582 26.77 20.55 7.74
CA GLU A 582 25.94 21.38 8.63
C GLU A 582 24.91 22.20 7.82
N ASN A 583 23.71 22.37 8.38
CA ASN A 583 22.53 23.08 7.84
C ASN A 583 22.81 24.52 7.35
N SER A 584 23.46 24.69 6.20
CA SER A 584 23.62 25.98 5.51
C SER A 584 22.97 25.90 4.12
N ASN A 585 21.94 26.73 3.89
CA ASN A 585 21.02 26.57 2.75
C ASN A 585 21.67 26.62 1.35
N ALA A 586 22.76 27.35 1.13
CA ALA A 586 23.36 27.51 -0.20
C ALA A 586 24.28 26.36 -0.65
N ASN A 587 25.01 25.74 0.28
CA ASN A 587 25.83 24.55 -0.03
C ASN A 587 24.95 23.32 -0.29
N ASN A 588 23.78 23.27 0.36
CA ASN A 588 22.80 22.19 0.23
C ASN A 588 22.28 22.04 -1.21
N GLU A 589 22.01 23.14 -1.92
CA GLU A 589 21.52 23.06 -3.31
C GLU A 589 22.59 22.51 -4.26
N LYS A 590 23.85 22.97 -4.12
CA LYS A 590 24.94 22.56 -5.01
C LYS A 590 25.30 21.09 -4.84
N ILE A 591 25.39 20.61 -3.60
CA ILE A 591 25.67 19.19 -3.39
C ILE A 591 24.51 18.31 -3.86
N SER A 592 23.25 18.76 -3.70
CA SER A 592 22.11 18.02 -4.22
C SER A 592 22.25 17.80 -5.73
N LEU A 593 22.62 18.83 -6.48
CA LEU A 593 22.86 18.72 -7.93
C LEU A 593 23.96 17.71 -8.27
N PHE A 594 25.04 17.65 -7.50
CA PHE A 594 26.09 16.64 -7.71
C PHE A 594 25.63 15.23 -7.34
N ILE A 595 24.87 15.08 -6.25
CA ILE A 595 24.27 13.79 -5.88
C ILE A 595 23.35 13.32 -7.01
N ASP A 596 22.44 14.17 -7.52
CA ASP A 596 21.57 13.87 -8.66
C ASP A 596 22.38 13.45 -9.90
N THR A 597 23.43 14.22 -10.23
CA THR A 597 24.29 13.96 -11.39
C THR A 597 25.01 12.63 -11.26
N ILE A 598 25.59 12.33 -10.10
CA ILE A 598 26.32 11.10 -9.83
C ILE A 598 25.36 9.90 -9.89
N SER A 599 24.21 9.98 -9.21
CA SER A 599 23.18 8.93 -9.22
C SER A 599 22.68 8.64 -10.63
N TYR A 600 22.41 9.68 -11.43
CA TYR A 600 22.02 9.52 -12.83
C TYR A 600 23.07 8.74 -13.62
N TRP A 601 24.35 9.12 -13.52
CA TRP A 601 25.40 8.48 -14.31
C TRP A 601 25.67 7.05 -13.87
N ILE A 602 25.64 6.77 -12.56
CA ILE A 602 25.74 5.42 -12.02
C ILE A 602 24.60 4.55 -12.54
N TRP A 603 23.37 5.08 -12.59
CA TRP A 603 22.25 4.38 -13.20
C TRP A 603 22.46 4.11 -14.70
N GLN A 604 22.89 5.11 -15.48
CA GLN A 604 23.10 4.95 -16.93
C GLN A 604 24.12 3.85 -17.26
N ILE A 605 25.18 3.72 -16.45
CA ILE A 605 26.23 2.72 -16.69
C ILE A 605 25.91 1.33 -16.10
N THR A 606 24.79 1.16 -15.38
CA THR A 606 24.37 -0.10 -14.76
C THR A 606 24.51 -1.33 -15.66
N PRO A 607 24.07 -1.31 -16.94
CA PRO A 607 24.16 -2.49 -17.82
C PRO A 607 25.59 -3.00 -18.06
N THR A 608 26.61 -2.16 -17.82
CA THR A 608 28.03 -2.54 -17.97
C THR A 608 28.72 -2.67 -16.61
N LEU A 609 28.57 -1.69 -15.72
CA LEU A 609 29.25 -1.67 -14.42
C LEU A 609 28.83 -2.83 -13.49
N ARG A 610 27.57 -3.30 -13.58
CA ARG A 610 27.07 -4.41 -12.74
C ARG A 610 27.97 -5.64 -12.73
N ASN A 611 28.49 -6.04 -13.89
CA ASN A 611 29.32 -7.25 -13.99
C ASN A 611 30.70 -7.05 -13.35
N HIS A 612 31.25 -5.84 -13.41
CA HIS A 612 32.52 -5.50 -12.78
C HIS A 612 32.41 -5.51 -11.25
N LEU A 613 31.26 -5.07 -10.72
CA LEU A 613 31.04 -5.01 -9.27
C LEU A 613 30.45 -6.29 -8.67
N ALA A 614 30.05 -7.27 -9.49
CA ALA A 614 29.48 -8.53 -9.01
C ALA A 614 30.34 -9.30 -7.98
N PRO A 615 31.69 -9.29 -8.04
CA PRO A 615 32.54 -9.94 -7.03
C PRO A 615 32.38 -9.38 -5.61
N LEU A 616 31.94 -8.12 -5.46
CA LEU A 616 31.75 -7.47 -4.15
C LEU A 616 30.53 -8.01 -3.37
N GLY A 617 29.72 -8.88 -3.99
CA GLY A 617 28.60 -9.55 -3.33
C GLY A 617 27.33 -8.69 -3.28
N GLN A 618 26.63 -8.73 -2.13
CA GLN A 618 25.33 -8.05 -1.93
C GLN A 618 25.41 -6.94 -0.86
N ASN A 619 26.59 -6.68 -0.29
CA ASN A 619 26.76 -5.66 0.74
C ASN A 619 26.63 -4.26 0.12
N PRO A 620 25.95 -3.32 0.79
CA PRO A 620 25.74 -1.99 0.25
C PRO A 620 27.05 -1.25 0.04
N ILE A 621 27.14 -0.50 -1.05
CA ILE A 621 28.23 0.43 -1.34
C ILE A 621 27.73 1.85 -1.11
N SER A 622 28.54 2.70 -0.47
CA SER A 622 28.20 4.11 -0.25
C SER A 622 29.21 5.04 -0.90
N ILE A 623 28.75 6.05 -1.64
CA ILE A 623 29.54 7.11 -2.24
C ILE A 623 29.19 8.40 -1.48
N GLU A 624 30.08 8.81 -0.59
CA GLU A 624 30.00 10.08 0.12
C GLU A 624 30.64 11.19 -0.69
N VAL A 625 29.85 12.21 -0.99
CA VAL A 625 30.26 13.35 -1.82
C VAL A 625 30.56 14.55 -0.94
N SER A 626 31.69 15.21 -1.17
CA SER A 626 32.04 16.49 -0.55
C SER A 626 32.49 17.51 -1.60
N LEU A 627 32.33 18.79 -1.30
CA LEU A 627 32.79 19.89 -2.16
C LEU A 627 34.06 20.52 -1.56
N GLU A 628 35.14 20.64 -2.33
CA GLU A 628 36.36 21.30 -1.85
C GLU A 628 36.11 22.81 -1.60
N GLU A 629 36.44 23.32 -0.41
CA GLU A 629 36.36 24.74 0.00
C GLU A 629 35.08 25.50 -0.44
N SER A 630 34.03 25.46 0.38
CA SER A 630 32.72 26.08 0.09
C SER A 630 32.77 27.55 -0.37
N SER A 631 33.70 28.36 0.12
CA SER A 631 33.87 29.77 -0.28
C SER A 631 34.28 29.97 -1.75
N MET A 632 34.92 28.97 -2.37
CA MET A 632 35.33 29.04 -3.78
C MET A 632 34.17 28.74 -4.75
N TRP A 633 33.07 28.16 -4.25
CA TRP A 633 31.89 27.87 -5.08
C TRP A 633 30.96 29.06 -5.25
N ASP A 634 31.10 30.12 -4.43
CA ASP A 634 30.26 31.33 -4.46
C ASP A 634 30.91 32.50 -5.22
N SER A 635 32.21 32.41 -5.52
CA SER A 635 33.03 33.52 -6.02
C SER A 635 33.45 33.39 -7.49
N PHE A 636 32.77 32.56 -8.27
CA PHE A 636 33.15 32.31 -9.65
C PHE A 636 32.67 33.45 -10.59
N GLU A 637 33.58 34.35 -10.96
CA GLU A 637 33.42 35.25 -12.10
C GLU A 637 33.71 34.48 -13.40
N GLU A 638 32.97 34.73 -14.50
CA GLU A 638 33.24 34.13 -15.82
C GLU A 638 34.65 34.51 -16.32
N THR A 639 35.69 33.83 -15.85
CA THR A 639 37.03 34.03 -16.40
C THR A 639 37.13 33.33 -17.74
N LYS A 640 37.56 34.09 -18.75
CA LYS A 640 37.86 33.60 -20.10
C LYS A 640 39.20 32.84 -20.13
N ASP A 641 39.44 31.99 -19.15
CA ASP A 641 40.69 31.23 -19.10
C ASP A 641 40.68 30.10 -20.14
N ASN A 642 41.87 29.83 -20.68
CA ASN A 642 42.09 28.85 -21.74
C ASN A 642 42.03 27.44 -21.12
N ILE A 643 40.88 26.79 -21.22
CA ILE A 643 40.57 25.49 -20.58
C ILE A 643 41.44 24.33 -21.10
N ASP A 644 42.11 24.51 -22.24
CA ASP A 644 42.94 23.47 -22.87
C ASP A 644 44.09 22.94 -21.97
N ASN A 645 44.43 23.64 -20.88
CA ASN A 645 45.43 23.23 -19.89
C ASN A 645 44.87 23.10 -18.45
N LEU A 646 43.55 22.99 -18.27
CA LEU A 646 42.94 22.97 -16.95
C LEU A 646 42.97 21.53 -16.38
N GLU A 647 43.82 21.29 -15.38
CA GLU A 647 43.89 20.01 -14.67
C GLU A 647 42.84 19.96 -13.54
N VAL A 648 41.83 19.09 -13.70
CA VAL A 648 40.81 18.83 -12.69
C VAL A 648 41.14 17.51 -12.00
N ASN A 649 41.65 17.59 -10.78
CA ASN A 649 42.07 16.41 -10.01
C ASN A 649 41.03 16.09 -8.93
N PHE A 650 40.16 15.12 -9.21
CA PHE A 650 39.28 14.54 -8.19
C PHE A 650 40.12 13.78 -7.16
N LYS A 651 39.70 13.85 -5.89
CA LYS A 651 40.30 13.06 -4.82
C LYS A 651 39.26 12.10 -4.29
N TRP A 652 39.68 10.86 -4.02
CA TRP A 652 38.84 9.91 -3.30
C TRP A 652 39.64 9.09 -2.31
N ASN A 653 38.94 8.47 -1.37
CA ASN A 653 39.47 7.51 -0.43
C ASN A 653 38.50 6.33 -0.29
N ILE A 654 39.04 5.12 -0.19
CA ILE A 654 38.24 3.90 -0.01
C ILE A 654 38.34 3.42 1.43
N ILE A 655 37.20 3.25 2.09
CA ILE A 655 37.09 2.68 3.43
C ILE A 655 36.08 1.54 3.39
N ASP A 656 36.54 0.30 3.43
CA ASP A 656 35.70 -0.91 3.30
C ASP A 656 34.83 -0.90 2.01
N SER A 657 33.52 -0.69 2.14
CA SER A 657 32.54 -0.59 1.05
C SER A 657 32.12 0.86 0.77
N LYS A 658 32.96 1.83 1.15
CA LYS A 658 32.66 3.25 1.09
C LYS A 658 33.67 4.01 0.24
N ILE A 659 33.19 4.82 -0.71
CA ILE A 659 33.95 5.76 -1.52
C ILE A 659 33.71 7.15 -0.95
N GLN A 660 34.74 7.85 -0.49
CA GLN A 660 34.64 9.25 -0.12
C GLN A 660 35.21 10.09 -1.26
N LEU A 661 34.34 10.71 -2.05
CA LEU A 661 34.69 11.49 -3.24
C LEU A 661 34.63 12.99 -2.94
N SER A 662 35.75 13.68 -3.12
CA SER A 662 35.84 15.13 -3.02
C SER A 662 35.89 15.77 -4.41
N ILE A 663 34.92 16.66 -4.67
CA ILE A 663 34.76 17.34 -5.96
C ILE A 663 35.51 18.67 -5.92
N PRO A 664 36.50 18.89 -6.80
CA PRO A 664 37.26 20.12 -6.85
C PRO A 664 36.44 21.24 -7.52
N SER A 665 36.51 22.46 -6.97
CA SER A 665 35.86 23.65 -7.57
C SER A 665 36.39 23.98 -8.97
N ALA A 666 37.59 23.48 -9.32
CA ALA A 666 38.20 23.60 -10.66
C ALA A 666 37.36 22.96 -11.78
N ILE A 667 36.35 22.13 -11.47
CA ILE A 667 35.46 21.53 -12.49
C ILE A 667 34.43 22.52 -13.06
N ILE A 668 34.09 23.59 -12.34
CA ILE A 668 33.03 24.56 -12.70
C ILE A 668 33.17 25.10 -14.13
N PRO A 669 34.35 25.60 -14.59
CA PRO A 669 34.50 26.14 -15.94
C PRO A 669 34.15 25.13 -17.04
N VAL A 670 34.38 23.85 -16.78
CA VAL A 670 34.15 22.75 -17.73
C VAL A 670 32.67 22.39 -17.78
N LEU A 671 31.99 22.34 -16.63
CA LEU A 671 30.54 22.11 -16.53
C LEU A 671 29.73 23.24 -17.20
N MET A 672 30.26 24.47 -17.23
CA MET A 672 29.60 25.60 -17.90
C MET A 672 29.64 25.54 -19.44
N LYS A 673 30.52 24.73 -20.04
CA LYS A 673 30.61 24.57 -21.51
C LYS A 673 29.44 23.78 -22.07
N PRO A 674 29.00 24.00 -23.33
CA PRO A 674 27.81 23.33 -23.87
C PRO A 674 27.96 21.80 -24.09
N HIS A 675 29.15 21.23 -23.90
CA HIS A 675 29.44 19.81 -24.08
C HIS A 675 29.61 19.08 -22.74
N ASN A 676 29.39 17.77 -22.71
CA ASN A 676 29.43 16.93 -21.51
C ASN A 676 30.82 16.51 -20.99
N LEU A 677 31.85 17.35 -21.19
CA LEU A 677 33.23 16.98 -20.84
C LEU A 677 33.43 16.85 -19.33
N GLY A 678 32.81 17.74 -18.54
CA GLY A 678 32.94 17.73 -17.08
C GLY A 678 32.28 16.49 -16.48
N GLU A 679 31.11 16.12 -16.99
CA GLU A 679 30.38 14.90 -16.63
C GLU A 679 31.17 13.64 -16.98
N ARG A 680 31.86 13.62 -18.14
CA ARG A 680 32.75 12.52 -18.52
C ARG A 680 33.94 12.38 -17.58
N TRP A 681 34.53 13.49 -17.12
CA TRP A 681 35.63 13.46 -16.15
C TRP A 681 35.16 12.98 -14.77
N LEU A 682 34.00 13.44 -14.31
CA LEU A 682 33.37 12.96 -13.09
C LEU A 682 33.10 11.44 -13.15
N LEU A 683 32.57 10.97 -14.28
CA LEU A 683 32.29 9.55 -14.50
C LEU A 683 33.55 8.69 -14.47
N ASP A 684 34.63 9.14 -15.12
CA ASP A 684 35.92 8.41 -15.09
C ASP A 684 36.51 8.37 -13.68
N ALA A 685 36.42 9.45 -12.91
CA ALA A 685 36.86 9.48 -11.51
C ALA A 685 36.09 8.46 -10.64
N ILE A 686 34.76 8.36 -10.81
CA ILE A 686 33.93 7.37 -10.10
C ILE A 686 34.33 5.95 -10.50
N LEU A 687 34.56 5.69 -11.78
CA LEU A 687 35.01 4.38 -12.27
C LEU A 687 36.40 4.01 -11.74
N CYS A 688 37.32 4.99 -11.61
CA CYS A 688 38.62 4.78 -10.96
C CYS A 688 38.45 4.37 -9.49
N ALA A 689 37.59 5.07 -8.74
CA ALA A 689 37.31 4.76 -7.34
C ALA A 689 36.70 3.36 -7.16
N PHE A 690 35.82 2.92 -8.07
CA PHE A 690 35.31 1.54 -8.08
C PHE A 690 36.41 0.51 -8.39
N GLY A 691 37.33 0.82 -9.31
CA GLY A 691 38.49 -0.04 -9.60
C GLY A 691 39.37 -0.23 -8.36
N GLU A 692 39.69 0.86 -7.66
CA GLU A 692 40.45 0.83 -6.41
C GLU A 692 39.70 0.06 -5.31
N MET A 693 38.38 0.21 -5.21
CA MET A 693 37.56 -0.57 -4.27
C MET A 693 37.65 -2.08 -4.50
N LEU A 694 37.71 -2.53 -5.77
CA LEU A 694 37.92 -3.95 -6.09
C LEU A 694 39.28 -4.42 -5.54
N GLU A 695 40.34 -3.65 -5.77
CA GLU A 695 41.68 -3.98 -5.28
C GLU A 695 41.75 -4.01 -3.75
N CYS A 696 41.17 -3.03 -3.06
CA CYS A 696 41.08 -2.99 -1.60
C CYS A 696 40.36 -4.23 -1.03
N ASN A 697 39.40 -4.78 -1.77
CA ASN A 697 38.67 -6.00 -1.40
C ASN A 697 39.31 -7.29 -1.96
N SER A 698 40.58 -7.24 -2.39
CA SER A 698 41.34 -8.38 -2.91
C SER A 698 40.78 -9.00 -4.20
N PHE A 699 40.05 -8.23 -4.99
CA PHE A 699 39.62 -8.59 -6.34
C PHE A 699 40.49 -7.92 -7.40
N THR A 700 40.53 -8.49 -8.60
CA THR A 700 41.24 -7.87 -9.73
C THR A 700 40.51 -6.61 -10.18
N ASP A 701 41.25 -5.50 -10.35
CA ASP A 701 40.71 -4.32 -11.02
C ASP A 701 40.39 -4.65 -12.48
N THR A 702 39.09 -4.71 -12.77
CA THR A 702 38.58 -4.92 -14.12
C THR A 702 38.21 -3.59 -14.81
N LEU A 703 38.35 -2.46 -14.12
CA LEU A 703 38.08 -1.10 -14.56
C LEU A 703 39.40 -0.35 -14.88
N ASN A 704 40.28 -1.00 -15.64
CA ASN A 704 41.48 -0.37 -16.20
C ASN A 704 41.13 0.75 -17.21
N GLU A 705 42.13 1.53 -17.61
CA GLU A 705 41.98 2.70 -18.49
C GLU A 705 41.21 2.37 -19.79
N ASP A 706 41.52 1.26 -20.45
CA ASP A 706 40.84 0.83 -21.67
C ASP A 706 39.34 0.55 -21.43
N ASN A 707 39.01 -0.20 -20.38
CA ASN A 707 37.63 -0.53 -20.05
C ASN A 707 36.82 0.69 -19.60
N ARG A 708 37.42 1.61 -18.82
CA ARG A 708 36.76 2.87 -18.45
C ARG A 708 36.47 3.73 -19.67
N ASN A 709 37.44 3.87 -20.57
CA ASN A 709 37.25 4.58 -21.83
C ASN A 709 36.12 3.98 -22.68
N ILE A 710 35.99 2.64 -22.72
CA ILE A 710 34.87 1.97 -23.40
C ILE A 710 33.53 2.31 -22.73
N ILE A 711 33.45 2.23 -21.41
CA ILE A 711 32.22 2.55 -20.64
C ILE A 711 31.81 4.01 -20.88
N VAL A 712 32.74 4.95 -20.68
CA VAL A 712 32.48 6.39 -20.83
C VAL A 712 32.05 6.72 -22.26
N ASN A 713 32.74 6.21 -23.28
CA ASN A 713 32.37 6.50 -24.67
C ASN A 713 31.04 5.87 -25.10
N LYS A 714 30.68 4.72 -24.53
CA LYS A 714 29.41 4.04 -24.81
C LYS A 714 28.21 4.76 -24.20
N HIS A 715 28.31 5.16 -22.93
CA HIS A 715 27.17 5.67 -22.15
C HIS A 715 27.13 7.20 -22.06
N ALA A 716 28.29 7.85 -22.15
CA ALA A 716 28.45 9.31 -22.16
C ALA A 716 29.26 9.78 -23.40
N PRO A 717 28.79 9.50 -24.64
CA PRO A 717 29.50 9.93 -25.85
C PRO A 717 29.68 11.45 -25.84
N PHE A 718 30.83 11.92 -26.32
CA PHE A 718 31.15 13.35 -26.31
C PHE A 718 30.14 14.10 -27.18
N GLY A 719 29.47 15.10 -26.63
CA GLY A 719 28.45 15.85 -27.35
C GLY A 719 27.70 16.86 -26.49
N MET A 720 26.62 17.42 -27.04
CA MET A 720 25.82 18.49 -26.44
C MET A 720 24.82 18.00 -25.38
N LYS A 721 24.75 16.69 -25.11
CA LYS A 721 23.80 16.10 -24.16
C LYS A 721 24.33 16.30 -22.74
N LYS A 722 23.74 17.23 -22.00
CA LYS A 722 23.93 17.45 -20.55
C LYS A 722 22.78 16.84 -19.76
N ASN A 723 23.01 16.57 -18.48
CA ASN A 723 21.94 16.32 -17.50
C ASN A 723 21.72 17.53 -16.63
#